data_AF-A0A419FNS7-F1
#
_entry.id   AF-A0A419FNS7-F1
#
_cell.length_a   1.000
_cell.length_b   1.000
_cell.length_c   1.000
_cell.angle_alpha   90.00
_cell.angle_beta   90.00
_cell.angle_gamma   90.00
#
_symmetry.space_group_name_H-M   'P 1'
#
loop_
_entity.id
_entity.type
_entity.pdbx_description
1 polymer ?
#
loop_
_entity_poly.entity_id
_entity_poly.type
_entity_poly.pdbx_seq_one_letter_code
_entity_poly.pdbx_strand_id
1 'polypeptide(L)'
;MKLEELRQSGLELIDVLRRRGEDASFKELLTNLYPHKAHFIFELLQNAEDARDKNVIKSAGASVVRFVLNESSLEFEHNGDGLFSYSDVKAITSFSGKSTKINDPTSIGKFGIGFKSVFAYTNTPEIHSGEFHFRIHDLVVPEPNGVTRPRMGERETRFIFPFDNPKKPSKKALTEIEEGLRALGDNTLLFLSHIRKIEYLLPDGSLGALERIDHKGGRIEIRASHPGGSDTVSHWLRFQKEVEVVDEDAKPKTCRIAVAYSIVEEKDKKKRKSTWKIIPLDRGQVSIYFPADKETSNLRFHLHAPFASTVARDSVRECKANQHLCSHVADLIVESLFSIRDQDLLTVGFLAVMPNIIDNLPPFYEPIRTAIVHAFKNESLTPTKCGTHAKASGLYRGPAKIVDVLNDDDLSLLTSCDPPLWAANPPQQNQREDRFLDSLKINEWGWSEIARAINKPYSFPYSDQQREENTQHKRRIEDWIVGKDDAWLMRFYALLGEVCETHYKRVDVSTLRIVRVETDHSESSEHIAPEEAFFPPNAETTPPTNISFVKPTVYSTGKAEERKKFAYSFLEKSGVRLFDAKAVIELKLAQYKSPPTQVRESYYKDIKQFIAYWKKNPNEGGIFSNKTFLLGVSHDNELYWLKPDQLCLDNPYIETGLSEMVSIHGKIPIYDSYKDKLSETHLKDFTAFLKMIGIMHELEIKNVGTHENPHTGVLWQDRNRHRTKWTSTAINEDYSISYIDKYLDMKSVSASCLLWDALIHASSKSAKARCRPNQQYPIREVESQLVYHLKRHAWIPDKSGDFKKPQDMTKDDLRIDFPYDDRNGLLTAIGVGENAKKQCEEYKARDQSAKDNGFDSAEELAKWLKVKEAGIPPEDILAQYTRRVEQPSESVRNPERRRKRVLERRENAPTKESVSRERAIQPGVSSVVAEAKAYLRAKYTNSDKQLICQCCHAEMPFKIVKAHYFEAIQCVRGLDQHHFENRLALCPTCAAMYQHARETDDKAIQHDILHLDADDTASSVEISVKLAGREFKLLFVGTHWFDLKTILSK
;
A
#
# COMPACT_ATOMS: atom_id res chain seq x y z
N MET A 1 48.11 68.06 22.71
CA MET A 1 46.92 68.62 23.39
C MET A 1 45.74 67.65 23.38
N LYS A 2 45.23 67.23 22.21
CA LYS A 2 44.04 66.35 22.11
C LYS A 2 44.16 64.96 22.79
N LEU A 3 45.29 64.24 22.66
CA LEU A 3 45.47 62.93 23.32
C LEU A 3 45.61 63.04 24.84
N GLU A 4 46.24 64.11 25.33
CA GLU A 4 46.47 64.34 26.76
C GLU A 4 45.14 64.56 27.51
N GLU A 5 44.17 65.21 26.89
CA GLU A 5 42.81 65.36 27.43
C GLU A 5 42.11 63.99 27.62
N LEU A 6 42.23 63.09 26.63
CA LEU A 6 41.67 61.74 26.74
C LEU A 6 42.40 60.90 27.79
N ARG A 7 43.73 61.06 27.90
CA ARG A 7 44.55 60.42 28.93
C ARG A 7 44.09 60.83 30.32
N GLN A 8 43.97 62.13 30.57
CA GLN A 8 43.54 62.66 31.86
C GLN A 8 42.13 62.20 32.22
N SER A 9 41.19 62.25 31.27
CA SER A 9 39.83 61.75 31.47
C SER A 9 39.79 60.24 31.78
N GLY A 10 40.63 59.44 31.12
CA GLY A 10 40.78 58.01 31.41
C GLY A 10 41.33 57.75 32.81
N LEU A 11 42.35 58.50 33.23
CA LEU A 11 42.94 58.39 34.57
C LEU A 11 41.94 58.73 35.67
N GLU A 12 41.16 59.79 35.49
CA GLU A 12 40.09 60.19 36.42
C GLU A 12 39.04 59.08 36.58
N LEU A 13 38.61 58.46 35.47
CA LEU A 13 37.67 57.35 35.52
C LEU A 13 38.22 56.15 36.28
N ILE A 14 39.47 55.77 36.01
CA ILE A 14 40.12 54.64 36.69
C ILE A 14 40.31 54.92 38.18
N ASP A 15 40.66 56.14 38.56
CA ASP A 15 40.77 56.52 39.96
C ASP A 15 39.41 56.42 40.68
N VAL A 16 38.32 56.86 40.03
CA VAL A 16 36.95 56.68 40.56
C VAL A 16 36.60 55.20 40.75
N LEU A 17 36.91 54.33 39.77
CA LEU A 17 36.63 52.89 39.86
C LEU A 17 37.46 52.21 40.97
N ARG A 18 38.72 52.62 41.13
CA ARG A 18 39.61 52.12 42.19
C ARG A 18 39.13 52.55 43.57
N ARG A 19 38.73 53.82 43.75
CA ARG A 19 38.14 54.31 45.02
C ARG A 19 36.87 53.56 45.43
N ARG A 20 36.11 53.03 44.46
CA ARG A 20 34.91 52.20 44.71
C ARG A 20 35.20 50.71 44.89
N GLY A 21 36.43 50.26 44.66
CA GLY A 21 36.78 48.84 44.67
C GLY A 21 36.19 48.04 43.50
N GLU A 22 35.71 48.71 42.45
CA GLU A 22 34.98 48.10 41.33
C GLU A 22 35.88 47.82 40.11
N ASP A 23 37.12 48.32 40.08
CA ASP A 23 38.11 48.17 38.98
C ASP A 23 38.26 46.70 38.53
N ALA A 24 38.53 45.78 39.48
CA ALA A 24 38.78 44.38 39.18
C ALA A 24 37.54 43.65 38.62
N SER A 25 36.39 43.83 39.27
CA SER A 25 35.10 43.25 38.83
C SER A 25 34.72 43.75 37.44
N PHE A 26 34.97 45.04 37.17
CA PHE A 26 34.70 45.66 35.89
C PHE A 26 35.59 45.13 34.77
N LYS A 27 36.90 45.00 35.02
CA LYS A 27 37.85 44.38 34.07
C LYS A 27 37.45 42.95 33.75
N GLU A 28 37.00 42.18 34.74
CA GLU A 28 36.54 40.81 34.55
C GLU A 28 35.25 40.73 33.74
N LEU A 29 34.27 41.62 33.98
CA LEU A 29 33.04 41.68 33.19
C LEU A 29 33.34 41.83 31.70
N LEU A 30 34.12 42.84 31.29
CA LEU A 30 34.40 43.11 29.88
C LEU A 30 35.24 42.03 29.20
N THR A 31 36.15 41.41 29.95
CA THR A 31 37.01 40.33 29.43
C THR A 31 36.24 39.01 29.28
N ASN A 32 35.26 38.76 30.15
CA ASN A 32 34.47 37.52 30.16
C ASN A 32 33.26 37.52 29.20
N LEU A 33 32.94 38.65 28.55
CA LEU A 33 31.89 38.71 27.51
C LEU A 33 32.23 37.87 26.27
N TYR A 34 33.51 37.50 26.10
CA TYR A 34 34.01 36.71 24.98
C TYR A 34 34.65 35.40 25.49
N PRO A 35 33.85 34.36 25.75
CA PRO A 35 34.34 33.11 26.32
C PRO A 35 35.19 32.26 25.34
N HIS A 36 35.15 32.59 24.04
CA HIS A 36 35.84 31.83 23.00
C HIS A 36 37.29 32.30 22.82
N LYS A 37 38.23 31.36 22.80
CA LYS A 37 39.66 31.63 22.58
C LYS A 37 39.87 32.35 21.24
N ALA A 38 40.75 33.35 21.23
CA ALA A 38 41.18 34.12 20.07
C ALA A 38 40.06 34.77 19.21
N HIS A 39 38.83 34.90 19.72
CA HIS A 39 37.72 35.53 18.99
C HIS A 39 37.99 36.98 18.57
N PHE A 40 38.89 37.68 19.29
CA PHE A 40 39.31 39.04 18.96
C PHE A 40 39.91 39.16 17.54
N ILE A 41 40.43 38.07 16.95
CA ILE A 41 40.90 38.04 15.56
C ILE A 41 39.79 38.51 14.60
N PHE A 42 38.57 38.00 14.76
CA PHE A 42 37.43 38.44 13.94
C PHE A 42 37.03 39.88 14.21
N GLU A 43 37.13 40.36 15.45
CA GLU A 43 36.87 41.77 15.78
C GLU A 43 37.91 42.71 15.14
N LEU A 44 39.18 42.29 15.04
CA LEU A 44 40.22 43.03 14.30
C LEU A 44 39.94 43.04 12.79
N LEU A 45 39.55 41.90 12.21
CA LEU A 45 39.14 41.80 10.81
C LEU A 45 37.94 42.71 10.50
N GLN A 46 36.93 42.75 11.39
CA GLN A 46 35.80 43.67 11.26
C GLN A 46 36.23 45.13 11.30
N ASN A 47 37.11 45.49 12.23
CA ASN A 47 37.61 46.87 12.31
C ASN A 47 38.36 47.28 11.04
N ALA A 48 39.15 46.37 10.46
CA ALA A 48 39.82 46.59 9.19
C ALA A 48 38.85 46.65 7.99
N GLU A 49 37.85 45.78 7.94
CA GLU A 49 36.78 45.79 6.93
C GLU A 49 35.98 47.10 6.96
N ASP A 50 35.78 47.68 8.15
CA ASP A 50 35.10 48.97 8.37
C ASP A 50 36.04 50.20 8.21
N ALA A 51 37.35 50.02 8.00
CA ALA A 51 38.35 51.09 8.04
C ALA A 51 38.36 51.98 6.79
N ARG A 52 37.25 52.67 6.54
CA ARG A 52 37.07 53.66 5.47
C ARG A 52 37.18 55.09 5.98
N ASP A 53 37.67 56.00 5.15
CA ASP A 53 37.58 57.43 5.36
C ASP A 53 36.14 57.90 5.17
N LYS A 54 35.51 58.27 6.29
CA LYS A 54 34.11 58.70 6.36
C LYS A 54 33.84 60.01 5.60
N ASN A 55 34.88 60.77 5.24
CA ASN A 55 34.76 62.03 4.51
C ASN A 55 34.93 61.88 3.00
N VAL A 56 35.27 60.69 2.51
CA VAL A 56 35.56 60.42 1.10
C VAL A 56 34.56 59.40 0.55
N ILE A 57 33.72 59.83 -0.38
CA ILE A 57 32.63 59.01 -0.97
C ILE A 57 33.14 57.70 -1.59
N LYS A 58 34.38 57.68 -2.12
CA LYS A 58 35.00 56.51 -2.76
C LYS A 58 35.95 55.72 -1.85
N SER A 59 35.95 55.99 -0.55
CA SER A 59 36.85 55.30 0.36
C SER A 59 36.39 53.86 0.64
N ALA A 60 37.34 52.94 0.68
CA ALA A 60 37.13 51.53 0.97
C ALA A 60 37.72 51.14 2.33
N GLY A 61 37.19 50.07 2.91
CA GLY A 61 37.85 49.36 4.00
C GLY A 61 39.16 48.69 3.54
N ALA A 62 39.84 48.01 4.46
CA ALA A 62 41.08 47.31 4.13
C ALA A 62 40.85 46.23 3.06
N SER A 63 41.75 46.17 2.08
CA SER A 63 41.79 45.09 1.09
C SER A 63 42.70 43.95 1.53
N VAL A 64 43.76 44.25 2.28
CA VAL A 64 44.78 43.32 2.76
C VAL A 64 44.99 43.52 4.25
N VAL A 65 45.05 42.43 4.98
CA VAL A 65 45.40 42.40 6.40
C VAL A 65 46.51 41.40 6.65
N ARG A 66 47.36 41.66 7.64
CA ARG A 66 48.49 40.81 8.01
C ARG A 66 48.57 40.62 9.51
N PHE A 67 48.72 39.37 9.94
CA PHE A 67 49.04 39.00 11.32
C PHE A 67 50.51 38.53 11.39
N VAL A 68 51.24 38.94 12.42
CA VAL A 68 52.58 38.42 12.71
C VAL A 68 52.62 37.99 14.17
N LEU A 69 52.66 36.68 14.37
CA LEU A 69 52.68 36.07 15.70
C LEU A 69 54.11 35.75 16.12
N ASN A 70 54.61 36.45 17.13
CA ASN A 70 55.90 36.23 17.75
C ASN A 70 55.74 35.54 19.11
N GLU A 71 56.83 35.05 19.72
CA GLU A 71 56.79 34.39 21.04
C GLU A 71 56.22 35.27 22.17
N SER A 72 56.37 36.60 22.04
CA SER A 72 56.01 37.58 23.07
C SER A 72 54.95 38.59 22.67
N SER A 73 54.47 38.58 21.42
CA SER A 73 53.47 39.53 20.93
C SER A 73 52.72 39.04 19.69
N LEU A 74 51.57 39.64 19.44
CA LEU A 74 50.88 39.58 18.15
C LEU A 74 50.85 40.97 17.51
N GLU A 75 51.29 41.09 16.26
CA GLU A 75 51.11 42.29 15.45
C GLU A 75 49.99 42.08 14.45
N PHE A 76 49.13 43.10 14.27
CA PHE A 76 48.06 43.11 13.27
C PHE A 76 48.15 44.40 12.45
N GLU A 77 48.18 44.26 11.13
CA GLU A 77 48.32 45.38 10.19
C GLU A 77 47.24 45.32 9.10
N HIS A 78 46.76 46.49 8.68
CA HIS A 78 45.85 46.60 7.54
C HIS A 78 46.05 47.89 6.73
N ASN A 79 45.64 47.86 5.47
CA ASN A 79 45.78 48.94 4.50
C ASN A 79 44.46 49.70 4.22
N GLY A 80 43.60 49.84 5.24
CA GLY A 80 42.34 50.57 5.09
C GLY A 80 42.57 52.06 4.88
N ASP A 81 41.74 52.71 4.05
CA ASP A 81 41.86 54.14 3.76
C ASP A 81 41.60 55.01 5.00
N GLY A 82 40.76 54.53 5.92
CA GLY A 82 40.38 55.23 7.14
C GLY A 82 41.47 55.16 8.21
N LEU A 83 42.35 56.15 8.24
CA LEU A 83 43.27 56.37 9.37
C LEU A 83 42.49 56.83 10.62
N PHE A 84 43.04 56.54 11.80
CA PHE A 84 42.40 56.93 13.06
C PHE A 84 42.21 58.45 13.11
N SER A 85 40.98 58.87 13.38
CA SER A 85 40.69 60.24 13.79
C SER A 85 40.69 60.36 15.31
N TYR A 86 40.69 61.60 15.82
CA TYR A 86 40.45 61.84 17.25
C TYR A 86 39.16 61.17 17.75
N SER A 87 38.12 61.09 16.92
CA SER A 87 36.85 60.45 17.27
C SER A 87 36.98 58.93 17.41
N ASP A 88 37.84 58.30 16.59
CA ASP A 88 38.09 56.86 16.66
C ASP A 88 38.96 56.52 17.86
N VAL A 89 39.96 57.36 18.18
CA VAL A 89 40.74 57.24 19.43
C VAL A 89 39.82 57.37 20.65
N LYS A 90 38.95 58.38 20.68
CA LYS A 90 37.97 58.56 21.76
C LYS A 90 37.02 57.36 21.85
N ALA A 91 36.60 56.79 20.72
CA ALA A 91 35.68 55.66 20.70
C ALA A 91 36.35 54.39 21.24
N ILE A 92 37.57 54.06 20.78
CA ILE A 92 38.30 52.86 21.20
C ILE A 92 38.73 52.92 22.68
N THR A 93 38.89 54.12 23.24
CA THR A 93 39.18 54.34 24.67
C THR A 93 37.93 54.54 25.51
N SER A 94 36.72 54.60 24.92
CA SER A 94 35.49 54.87 25.67
C SER A 94 34.95 53.68 26.47
N PHE A 95 34.11 54.01 27.48
CA PHE A 95 33.41 53.08 28.38
C PHE A 95 32.07 52.57 27.83
N SER A 96 31.31 53.44 27.16
CA SER A 96 29.84 53.30 27.06
C SER A 96 29.33 52.36 25.96
N GLY A 97 30.19 51.70 25.19
CA GLY A 97 29.78 50.95 24.00
C GLY A 97 29.01 51.78 22.95
N LYS A 98 28.93 53.12 23.11
CA LYS A 98 28.41 54.04 22.10
C LYS A 98 29.43 54.14 20.99
N SER A 99 29.36 53.18 20.07
CA SER A 99 30.13 53.19 18.84
C SER A 99 29.82 54.47 18.05
N THR A 100 30.84 55.12 17.49
CA THR A 100 30.66 56.19 16.49
C THR A 100 29.98 55.67 15.22
N LYS A 101 29.78 54.35 15.11
CA LYS A 101 29.23 53.61 13.98
C LYS A 101 27.73 53.26 14.14
N ILE A 102 27.05 53.73 15.18
CA ILE A 102 25.61 53.45 15.43
C ILE A 102 24.70 53.85 14.27
N ASN A 103 25.05 54.93 13.55
CA ASN A 103 24.27 55.45 12.43
C ASN A 103 24.72 54.89 11.06
N ASP A 104 25.76 54.04 11.01
CA ASP A 104 26.25 53.45 9.77
C ASP A 104 25.63 52.06 9.58
N PRO A 105 24.71 51.88 8.63
CA PRO A 105 24.03 50.61 8.44
C PRO A 105 24.97 49.51 7.93
N THR A 106 26.08 49.88 7.29
CA THR A 106 27.05 48.97 6.65
C THR A 106 28.18 48.51 7.57
N SER A 107 28.33 49.14 8.74
CA SER A 107 29.41 48.82 9.68
C SER A 107 29.15 47.53 10.46
N ILE A 108 30.17 46.70 10.57
CA ILE A 108 30.08 45.42 11.28
C ILE A 108 30.18 45.63 12.81
N GLY A 109 30.95 46.63 13.29
CA GLY A 109 31.19 46.89 14.71
C GLY A 109 30.19 47.84 15.40
N LYS A 110 28.98 47.38 15.75
CA LYS A 110 27.91 48.23 16.34
C LYS A 110 28.10 48.60 17.83
N PHE A 111 28.70 47.73 18.65
CA PHE A 111 28.70 47.89 20.12
C PHE A 111 29.96 48.51 20.73
N GLY A 112 31.03 48.74 19.94
CA GLY A 112 32.26 49.40 20.42
C GLY A 112 33.05 48.69 21.54
N ILE A 113 32.57 47.54 22.02
CA ILE A 113 33.17 46.72 23.08
C ILE A 113 34.05 45.57 22.55
N GLY A 114 33.92 45.22 21.27
CA GLY A 114 34.61 44.07 20.66
C GLY A 114 36.13 44.15 20.76
N PHE A 115 36.71 45.33 20.56
CA PHE A 115 38.15 45.54 20.73
C PHE A 115 38.63 45.21 22.14
N LYS A 116 37.79 45.37 23.18
CA LYS A 116 38.20 45.11 24.57
C LYS A 116 38.55 43.62 24.81
N SER A 117 38.12 42.72 23.94
CA SER A 117 38.50 41.30 23.98
C SER A 117 40.01 41.06 23.85
N VAL A 118 40.79 41.99 23.26
CA VAL A 118 42.26 41.88 23.20
C VAL A 118 42.89 41.90 24.59
N PHE A 119 42.22 42.50 25.59
CA PHE A 119 42.76 42.59 26.94
C PHE A 119 42.79 41.25 27.69
N ALA A 120 42.14 40.22 27.13
CA ALA A 120 42.34 38.83 27.58
C ALA A 120 43.76 38.30 27.29
N TYR A 121 44.50 38.94 26.39
CA TYR A 121 45.83 38.54 25.92
C TYR A 121 46.92 39.58 26.20
N THR A 122 46.57 40.87 26.32
CA THR A 122 47.50 41.98 26.59
C THR A 122 46.95 42.95 27.63
N ASN A 123 47.81 43.60 28.42
CA ASN A 123 47.44 44.72 29.29
C ASN A 123 47.72 46.08 28.63
N THR A 124 48.58 46.12 27.61
CA THR A 124 49.08 47.34 26.99
C THR A 124 49.06 47.30 25.45
N PRO A 125 47.91 47.09 24.79
CA PRO A 125 47.81 47.17 23.33
C PRO A 125 48.32 48.51 22.80
N GLU A 126 49.22 48.48 21.82
CA GLU A 126 49.73 49.65 21.11
C GLU A 126 49.02 49.83 19.76
N ILE A 127 48.72 51.06 19.40
CA ILE A 127 48.00 51.42 18.18
C ILE A 127 48.78 52.51 17.45
N HIS A 128 49.02 52.28 16.16
CA HIS A 128 49.71 53.21 15.27
C HIS A 128 48.87 53.40 14.00
N SER A 129 48.39 54.63 13.77
CA SER A 129 47.58 54.96 12.60
C SER A 129 47.66 56.46 12.32
N GLY A 130 48.16 56.84 11.15
CA GLY A 130 48.36 58.24 10.80
C GLY A 130 49.24 58.98 11.82
N GLU A 131 48.70 60.06 12.41
CA GLU A 131 49.38 60.87 13.43
C GLU A 131 49.25 60.32 14.87
N PHE A 132 48.45 59.26 15.07
CA PHE A 132 48.16 58.72 16.39
C PHE A 132 49.03 57.50 16.70
N HIS A 133 49.85 57.63 17.74
CA HIS A 133 50.69 56.57 18.30
C HIS A 133 50.55 56.56 19.82
N PHE A 134 49.94 55.52 20.36
CA PHE A 134 49.65 55.42 21.80
C PHE A 134 49.45 53.96 22.20
N ARG A 135 49.65 53.66 23.48
CA ARG A 135 49.24 52.39 24.09
C ARG A 135 48.04 52.61 24.98
N ILE A 136 47.18 51.61 25.13
CA ILE A 136 46.03 51.70 26.04
C ILE A 136 46.32 50.85 27.26
N HIS A 137 46.31 51.42 28.47
CA HIS A 137 46.35 50.66 29.72
C HIS A 137 45.05 50.85 30.51
N ASP A 138 44.85 49.97 31.50
CA ASP A 138 43.63 49.94 32.32
C ASP A 138 42.33 49.97 31.48
N LEU A 139 42.34 49.32 30.30
CA LEU A 139 41.26 49.26 29.31
C LEU A 139 40.91 50.57 28.58
N VAL A 140 41.13 51.75 29.18
CA VAL A 140 40.55 53.03 28.71
C VAL A 140 41.55 54.19 28.64
N VAL A 141 42.77 54.06 29.17
CA VAL A 141 43.72 55.19 29.25
C VAL A 141 44.65 55.18 28.04
N PRO A 142 44.57 56.14 27.10
CA PRO A 142 45.56 56.26 26.03
C PRO A 142 46.82 56.97 26.54
N GLU A 143 47.95 56.27 26.55
CA GLU A 143 49.26 56.78 26.93
C GLU A 143 50.15 56.94 25.67
N PRO A 144 50.39 58.18 25.21
CA PRO A 144 51.30 58.42 24.09
C PRO A 144 52.78 58.43 24.50
N ASN A 145 53.10 58.62 25.79
CA ASN A 145 54.49 58.75 26.22
C ASN A 145 55.22 57.40 26.16
N GLY A 146 56.42 57.40 25.59
CA GLY A 146 57.25 56.19 25.44
C GLY A 146 56.74 55.19 24.40
N VAL A 147 55.87 55.63 23.48
CA VAL A 147 55.42 54.87 22.31
C VAL A 147 56.07 55.47 21.07
N THR A 148 56.88 54.69 20.37
CA THR A 148 57.56 55.14 19.14
C THR A 148 56.87 54.54 17.92
N ARG A 149 56.76 55.32 16.84
CA ARG A 149 56.16 54.83 15.60
C ARG A 149 57.03 53.69 15.02
N PRO A 150 56.47 52.48 14.82
CA PRO A 150 57.20 51.38 14.20
C PRO A 150 57.42 51.65 12.71
N ARG A 151 58.31 50.90 12.07
CA ARG A 151 58.50 50.97 10.61
C ARG A 151 57.25 50.42 9.91
N MET A 152 56.44 51.31 9.36
CA MET A 152 55.17 51.04 8.67
C MET A 152 54.92 52.08 7.58
N GLY A 153 54.09 51.74 6.59
CA GLY A 153 53.64 52.64 5.53
C GLY A 153 52.82 53.83 6.06
N GLU A 154 52.73 54.90 5.28
CA GLU A 154 51.99 56.12 5.66
C GLU A 154 50.47 55.93 5.70
N ARG A 155 49.94 54.91 5.00
CA ARG A 155 48.52 54.57 4.94
C ARG A 155 48.18 53.24 5.60
N GLU A 156 49.08 52.76 6.45
CA GLU A 156 48.85 51.53 7.22
C GLU A 156 48.36 51.87 8.62
N THR A 157 47.58 50.95 9.18
CA THR A 157 47.28 50.95 10.60
C THR A 157 47.84 49.66 11.19
N ARG A 158 48.60 49.78 12.28
CA ARG A 158 49.23 48.65 12.97
C ARG A 158 48.82 48.64 14.44
N PHE A 159 48.45 47.47 14.92
CA PHE A 159 48.23 47.14 16.32
C PHE A 159 49.31 46.18 16.79
N ILE A 160 49.83 46.40 18.00
CA ILE A 160 50.80 45.51 18.65
C ILE A 160 50.20 45.08 19.98
N PHE A 161 50.13 43.77 20.22
CA PHE A 161 49.58 43.17 21.43
C PHE A 161 50.68 42.40 22.16
N PRO A 162 51.43 43.04 23.08
CA PRO A 162 52.38 42.34 23.93
C PRO A 162 51.68 41.33 24.84
N PHE A 163 52.26 40.14 25.04
CA PHE A 163 51.71 39.13 25.95
C PHE A 163 52.10 39.41 27.40
N ASP A 164 51.76 40.60 27.89
CA ASP A 164 52.10 41.16 29.20
C ASP A 164 50.97 41.00 30.25
N ASN A 165 49.92 40.24 29.93
CA ASN A 165 48.85 39.93 30.88
C ASN A 165 49.26 38.74 31.79
N PRO A 166 49.49 38.95 33.10
CA PRO A 166 49.93 37.87 33.99
C PRO A 166 48.86 36.79 34.19
N LYS A 167 47.56 37.10 33.97
CA LYS A 167 46.46 36.11 34.03
C LYS A 167 46.47 35.15 32.83
N LYS A 168 47.17 35.48 31.74
CA LYS A 168 47.31 34.65 30.52
C LYS A 168 48.79 34.54 30.13
N PRO A 169 49.52 33.50 30.60
CA PRO A 169 50.94 33.33 30.27
C PRO A 169 51.20 33.33 28.76
N SER A 170 52.33 33.92 28.33
CA SER A 170 52.65 34.15 26.91
C SER A 170 52.60 32.86 26.07
N LYS A 171 53.09 31.73 26.60
CA LYS A 171 53.01 30.42 25.92
C LYS A 171 51.56 29.99 25.64
N LYS A 172 50.62 30.27 26.55
CA LYS A 172 49.20 29.95 26.37
C LYS A 172 48.54 30.92 25.38
N ALA A 173 48.87 32.21 25.46
CA ALA A 173 48.43 33.20 24.48
C ALA A 173 48.87 32.81 23.06
N LEU A 174 50.13 32.45 22.90
CA LEU A 174 50.74 31.98 21.66
C LEU A 174 49.95 30.81 21.04
N THR A 175 49.77 29.73 21.80
CA THR A 175 49.06 28.53 21.33
C THR A 175 47.62 28.85 20.91
N GLU A 176 46.87 29.61 21.72
CA GLU A 176 45.48 29.91 21.41
C GLU A 176 45.33 30.82 20.17
N ILE A 177 46.24 31.77 19.97
CA ILE A 177 46.24 32.66 18.79
C ILE A 177 46.67 31.89 17.54
N GLU A 178 47.70 31.04 17.65
CA GLU A 178 48.13 30.17 16.55
C GLU A 178 46.99 29.24 16.11
N GLU A 179 46.30 28.59 17.05
CA GLU A 179 45.10 27.79 16.78
C GLU A 179 44.03 28.61 16.04
N GLY A 180 43.77 29.85 16.49
CA GLY A 180 42.80 30.75 15.87
C GLY A 180 43.16 31.17 14.44
N LEU A 181 44.43 31.48 14.18
CA LEU A 181 44.92 31.86 12.84
C LEU A 181 44.89 30.66 11.88
N ARG A 182 45.28 29.48 12.35
CA ARG A 182 45.21 28.23 11.56
C ARG A 182 43.77 27.82 11.25
N ALA A 183 42.81 28.19 12.10
CA ALA A 183 41.39 27.90 11.91
C ALA A 183 40.66 28.82 10.92
N LEU A 184 41.30 29.89 10.43
CA LEU A 184 40.72 30.74 9.38
C LEU A 184 40.52 29.92 8.10
N GLY A 185 39.27 29.76 7.66
CA GLY A 185 38.92 28.95 6.50
C GLY A 185 38.28 29.77 5.38
N ASP A 186 37.89 29.09 4.31
CA ASP A 186 37.40 29.72 3.08
C ASP A 186 36.21 30.67 3.32
N ASN A 187 35.26 30.29 4.19
CA ASN A 187 34.08 31.11 4.48
C ASN A 187 34.40 32.44 5.21
N THR A 188 35.63 32.61 5.74
CA THR A 188 36.05 33.88 6.38
C THR A 188 36.00 35.07 5.42
N LEU A 189 36.33 34.87 4.14
CA LEU A 189 36.35 35.95 3.13
C LEU A 189 35.07 36.03 2.29
N LEU A 190 34.22 35.00 2.32
CA LEU A 190 33.16 34.79 1.33
C LEU A 190 32.12 35.93 1.30
N PHE A 191 31.79 36.52 2.44
CA PHE A 191 30.74 37.53 2.58
C PHE A 191 31.23 38.94 2.89
N LEU A 192 32.55 39.13 2.97
CA LEU A 192 33.15 40.45 3.19
C LEU A 192 33.04 41.33 1.93
N SER A 193 33.04 42.64 2.11
CA SER A 193 32.95 43.65 1.04
C SER A 193 34.31 44.07 0.54
N HIS A 194 35.29 44.26 1.43
CA HIS A 194 36.56 44.94 1.15
C HIS A 194 37.75 43.99 1.28
N ILE A 195 37.89 43.27 2.40
CA ILE A 195 39.03 42.37 2.61
C ILE A 195 39.02 41.27 1.54
N ARG A 196 40.09 41.25 0.76
CA ARG A 196 40.38 40.24 -0.27
C ARG A 196 41.52 39.32 0.12
N LYS A 197 42.44 39.74 0.99
CA LYS A 197 43.58 38.92 1.40
C LYS A 197 43.83 39.00 2.91
N ILE A 198 44.02 37.85 3.54
CA ILE A 198 44.50 37.70 4.92
C ILE A 198 45.83 36.96 4.86
N GLU A 199 46.88 37.53 5.43
CA GLU A 199 48.19 36.90 5.58
C GLU A 199 48.49 36.69 7.06
N TYR A 200 49.13 35.59 7.42
CA TYR A 200 49.61 35.38 8.79
C TYR A 200 50.96 34.69 8.82
N LEU A 201 51.89 35.20 9.63
CA LEU A 201 53.20 34.62 9.91
C LEU A 201 53.18 34.02 11.32
N LEU A 202 53.57 32.75 11.42
CA LEU A 202 53.64 32.02 12.69
C LEU A 202 55.06 32.08 13.31
N PRO A 203 55.21 31.75 14.60
CA PRO A 203 56.50 31.86 15.31
C PRO A 203 57.62 31.00 14.73
N ASP A 204 57.27 29.90 14.08
CA ASP A 204 58.20 28.98 13.39
C ASP A 204 58.67 29.52 12.02
N GLY A 205 58.22 30.72 11.63
CA GLY A 205 58.52 31.34 10.34
C GLY A 205 57.61 30.87 9.20
N SER A 206 56.62 30.01 9.49
CA SER A 206 55.71 29.50 8.48
C SER A 206 54.64 30.53 8.12
N LEU A 207 54.36 30.66 6.81
CA LEU A 207 53.44 31.65 6.26
C LEU A 207 52.14 30.98 5.85
N GLY A 208 51.01 31.56 6.27
CA GLY A 208 49.68 31.22 5.80
C GLY A 208 48.99 32.41 5.12
N ALA A 209 48.10 32.11 4.18
CA ALA A 209 47.34 33.13 3.47
C ALA A 209 45.96 32.63 3.02
N LEU A 210 44.98 33.54 3.02
CA LEU A 210 43.69 33.37 2.33
C LEU A 210 43.52 34.51 1.34
N GLU A 211 43.16 34.20 0.10
CA GLU A 211 42.92 35.18 -0.97
C GLU A 211 41.59 34.91 -1.68
N ARG A 212 40.75 35.93 -1.82
CA ARG A 212 39.49 35.88 -2.56
C ARG A 212 39.62 36.60 -3.90
N ILE A 213 39.20 35.93 -4.96
CA ILE A 213 39.14 36.43 -6.33
C ILE A 213 37.68 36.42 -6.78
N ASP A 214 37.15 37.59 -7.10
CA ASP A 214 35.78 37.76 -7.58
C ASP A 214 35.79 37.66 -9.13
N HIS A 215 35.11 36.67 -9.69
CA HIS A 215 34.95 36.48 -11.14
C HIS A 215 33.61 37.03 -11.64
N LYS A 216 33.46 37.17 -12.97
CA LYS A 216 32.17 37.53 -13.59
C LYS A 216 31.10 36.47 -13.29
N GLY A 217 29.82 36.88 -13.29
CA GLY A 217 28.68 35.97 -13.09
C GLY A 217 28.46 35.50 -11.65
N GLY A 218 29.03 36.20 -10.66
CA GLY A 218 28.85 35.87 -9.24
C GLY A 218 29.72 34.74 -8.71
N ARG A 219 30.65 34.21 -9.55
CA ARG A 219 31.60 33.20 -9.12
C ARG A 219 32.70 33.81 -8.25
N ILE A 220 32.96 33.20 -7.09
CA ILE A 220 34.03 33.56 -6.16
C ILE A 220 34.99 32.39 -6.08
N GLU A 221 36.28 32.67 -6.13
CA GLU A 221 37.36 31.70 -5.90
C GLU A 221 38.11 32.10 -4.63
N ILE A 222 38.32 31.15 -3.72
CA ILE A 222 39.08 31.37 -2.50
C ILE A 222 40.26 30.41 -2.49
N ARG A 223 41.46 30.97 -2.42
CA ARG A 223 42.72 30.24 -2.33
C ARG A 223 43.21 30.30 -0.89
N ALA A 224 43.40 29.15 -0.25
CA ALA A 224 43.96 29.07 1.09
C ALA A 224 45.27 28.30 1.06
N SER A 225 46.31 28.92 1.62
CA SER A 225 47.64 28.34 1.83
C SER A 225 47.82 28.21 3.34
N HIS A 226 47.75 26.99 3.86
CA HIS A 226 47.95 26.72 5.28
C HIS A 226 49.37 26.22 5.54
N PRO A 227 50.10 26.79 6.52
CA PRO A 227 51.45 26.34 6.81
C PRO A 227 51.48 24.87 7.28
N GLY A 228 52.20 24.03 6.54
CA GLY A 228 52.29 22.58 6.77
C GLY A 228 51.15 21.74 6.15
N GLY A 229 50.19 22.38 5.47
CA GLY A 229 49.11 21.72 4.73
C GLY A 229 49.27 21.83 3.21
N SER A 230 48.32 21.29 2.45
CA SER A 230 48.23 21.52 1.01
C SER A 230 47.43 22.79 0.72
N ASP A 231 47.84 23.53 -0.31
CA ASP A 231 47.03 24.63 -0.85
C ASP A 231 45.67 24.12 -1.30
N THR A 232 44.62 24.81 -0.90
CA THR A 232 43.24 24.51 -1.29
C THR A 232 42.67 25.64 -2.12
N VAL A 233 41.80 25.28 -3.07
CA VAL A 233 41.02 26.23 -3.85
C VAL A 233 39.57 25.81 -3.76
N SER A 234 38.71 26.71 -3.28
CA SER A 234 37.26 26.53 -3.31
C SER A 234 36.60 27.52 -4.25
N HIS A 235 35.50 27.07 -4.84
CA HIS A 235 34.71 27.87 -5.76
C HIS A 235 33.28 27.96 -5.26
N TRP A 236 32.72 29.16 -5.37
CA TRP A 236 31.40 29.49 -4.87
C TRP A 236 30.63 30.30 -5.90
N LEU A 237 29.31 30.08 -5.97
CA LEU A 237 28.39 30.94 -6.70
C LEU A 237 27.63 31.78 -5.67
N ARG A 238 27.94 33.07 -5.58
CA ARG A 238 27.43 33.99 -4.56
C ARG A 238 26.42 34.97 -5.15
N PHE A 239 25.26 35.05 -4.52
CA PHE A 239 24.23 36.05 -4.81
C PHE A 239 24.08 36.97 -3.60
N GLN A 240 23.88 38.26 -3.84
CA GLN A 240 23.75 39.27 -2.78
C GLN A 240 22.77 40.37 -3.18
N LYS A 241 22.10 40.94 -2.19
CA LYS A 241 21.10 42.01 -2.37
C LYS A 241 21.08 42.93 -1.16
N GLU A 242 20.76 44.20 -1.37
CA GLU A 242 20.47 45.15 -0.30
C GLU A 242 18.97 45.18 -0.01
N VAL A 243 18.59 45.13 1.26
CA VAL A 243 17.21 45.09 1.74
C VAL A 243 17.01 46.05 2.89
N GLU A 244 15.82 46.63 3.00
CA GLU A 244 15.49 47.54 4.09
C GLU A 244 14.76 46.80 5.20
N VAL A 245 15.26 46.92 6.43
CA VAL A 245 14.65 46.32 7.61
C VAL A 245 14.54 47.36 8.71
N VAL A 246 13.39 47.39 9.38
CA VAL A 246 13.18 48.24 10.56
C VAL A 246 13.81 47.56 11.77
N ASP A 247 14.75 48.24 12.43
CA ASP A 247 15.41 47.72 13.62
C ASP A 247 14.53 47.85 14.89
N GLU A 248 15.04 47.34 16.02
CA GLU A 248 14.34 47.43 17.33
C GLU A 248 14.10 48.89 17.78
N ASP A 249 14.87 49.85 17.25
CA ASP A 249 14.75 51.29 17.51
C ASP A 249 13.77 52.00 16.55
N ALA A 250 13.00 51.22 15.76
CA ALA A 250 12.05 51.69 14.76
C ALA A 250 12.67 52.53 13.63
N LYS A 251 13.96 52.37 13.34
CA LYS A 251 14.64 53.06 12.25
C LYS A 251 14.82 52.12 11.05
N PRO A 252 14.53 52.59 9.82
CA PRO A 252 14.84 51.82 8.61
C PRO A 252 16.35 51.72 8.45
N LYS A 253 16.82 50.50 8.23
CA LYS A 253 18.23 50.17 8.03
C LYS A 253 18.40 49.37 6.74
N THR A 254 19.28 49.83 5.86
CA THR A 254 19.69 49.08 4.66
C THR A 254 20.73 48.03 5.05
N CYS A 255 20.41 46.77 4.79
CA CYS A 255 21.19 45.60 5.17
C CYS A 255 21.57 44.81 3.91
N ARG A 256 22.82 44.35 3.82
CA ARG A 256 23.23 43.44 2.75
C ARG A 256 23.05 42.00 3.17
N ILE A 257 22.29 41.24 2.40
CA ILE A 257 22.12 39.79 2.55
C ILE A 257 22.81 39.05 1.41
N ALA A 258 23.23 37.81 1.65
CA ALA A 258 23.84 36.99 0.62
C ALA A 258 23.61 35.48 0.84
N VAL A 259 23.69 34.72 -0.24
CA VAL A 259 23.68 33.27 -0.28
C VAL A 259 24.83 32.78 -1.15
N ALA A 260 25.49 31.68 -0.77
CA ALA A 260 26.58 31.10 -1.55
C ALA A 260 26.44 29.58 -1.69
N TYR A 261 26.50 29.11 -2.93
CA TYR A 261 26.47 27.70 -3.31
C TYR A 261 27.87 27.20 -3.67
N SER A 262 28.27 26.04 -3.17
CA SER A 262 29.56 25.44 -3.55
C SER A 262 29.50 24.91 -4.98
N ILE A 263 30.53 25.19 -5.78
CA ILE A 263 30.63 24.69 -7.16
C ILE A 263 31.95 23.95 -7.39
N VAL A 264 31.91 22.94 -8.25
CA VAL A 264 33.08 22.18 -8.68
C VAL A 264 33.18 22.16 -10.20
N GLU A 265 34.41 22.15 -10.71
CA GLU A 265 34.67 22.01 -12.13
C GLU A 265 34.67 20.52 -12.51
N GLU A 266 33.74 20.12 -13.37
CA GLU A 266 33.70 18.78 -13.93
C GLU A 266 34.35 18.79 -15.32
N LYS A 267 35.45 18.02 -15.45
CA LYS A 267 36.18 17.89 -16.71
C LYS A 267 35.57 16.76 -17.53
N ASP A 268 34.77 17.10 -18.54
CA ASP A 268 34.31 16.11 -19.52
C ASP A 268 35.47 15.74 -20.46
N LYS A 269 36.10 14.60 -20.19
CA LYS A 269 37.20 14.04 -20.99
C LYS A 269 36.81 13.81 -22.46
N LYS A 270 35.52 13.67 -22.78
CA LYS A 270 35.02 13.40 -24.15
C LYS A 270 34.77 14.67 -24.95
N LYS A 271 34.33 15.76 -24.30
CA LYS A 271 33.95 17.01 -24.99
C LYS A 271 35.00 18.13 -24.93
N ARG A 272 36.14 17.93 -24.24
CA ARG A 272 37.19 18.95 -24.02
C ARG A 272 36.62 20.29 -23.51
N LYS A 273 35.50 20.25 -22.79
CA LYS A 273 34.81 21.42 -22.23
C LYS A 273 34.65 21.18 -20.73
N SER A 274 35.12 22.11 -19.92
CA SER A 274 34.83 22.12 -18.48
C SER A 274 33.45 22.71 -18.24
N THR A 275 32.66 22.06 -17.39
CA THR A 275 31.37 22.57 -16.94
C THR A 275 31.35 22.69 -15.42
N TRP A 276 30.73 23.75 -14.91
CA TRP A 276 30.54 23.92 -13.47
C TRP A 276 29.31 23.17 -13.01
N LYS A 277 29.38 22.60 -11.81
CA LYS A 277 28.25 21.95 -11.15
C LYS A 277 28.16 22.43 -9.72
N ILE A 278 26.95 22.76 -9.28
CA ILE A 278 26.66 23.08 -7.87
C ILE A 278 26.51 21.77 -7.08
N ILE A 279 27.13 21.72 -5.90
CA ILE A 279 27.12 20.54 -5.01
C ILE A 279 26.62 20.89 -3.61
N PRO A 280 25.98 19.94 -2.89
CA PRO A 280 25.52 20.16 -1.53
C PRO A 280 26.69 20.14 -0.54
N LEU A 281 26.65 21.03 0.45
CA LEU A 281 27.53 20.99 1.61
C LEU A 281 27.03 20.00 2.67
N ASP A 282 27.94 19.38 3.41
CA ASP A 282 27.59 18.56 4.58
C ASP A 282 26.92 19.40 5.68
N ARG A 283 27.35 20.64 5.88
CA ARG A 283 26.67 21.62 6.75
C ARG A 283 26.90 23.03 6.21
N GLY A 284 25.82 23.68 5.78
CA GLY A 284 25.83 25.10 5.46
C GLY A 284 25.97 25.94 6.74
N GLN A 285 26.91 26.89 6.72
CA GLN A 285 27.13 27.85 7.80
C GLN A 285 26.26 29.09 7.65
N VAL A 286 25.82 29.64 8.78
CA VAL A 286 25.16 30.94 8.88
C VAL A 286 26.21 31.97 9.30
N SER A 287 26.31 33.07 8.55
CA SER A 287 27.35 34.07 8.75
C SER A 287 26.77 35.44 9.06
N ILE A 288 27.26 36.07 10.13
CA ILE A 288 27.02 37.48 10.47
C ILE A 288 28.30 38.22 10.10
N TYR A 289 28.51 38.34 8.79
CA TYR A 289 29.78 38.66 8.10
C TYR A 289 30.84 37.56 8.23
N PHE A 290 31.03 37.03 9.44
CA PHE A 290 31.84 35.85 9.74
C PHE A 290 30.96 34.69 10.19
N PRO A 291 31.43 33.42 10.12
CA PRO A 291 30.66 32.26 10.58
C PRO A 291 30.22 32.40 12.04
N ALA A 292 28.94 32.16 12.31
CA ALA A 292 28.40 32.06 13.66
C ALA A 292 28.49 30.59 14.11
N ASP A 293 29.59 30.21 14.76
CA ASP A 293 29.96 28.79 14.97
C ASP A 293 28.96 27.95 15.79
N LYS A 294 28.08 28.59 16.58
CA LYS A 294 27.02 27.88 17.35
C LYS A 294 25.66 27.94 16.67
N GLU A 295 25.55 28.59 15.51
CA GLU A 295 24.34 28.67 14.73
C GLU A 295 24.27 27.56 13.68
N THR A 296 23.14 26.86 13.59
CA THR A 296 22.95 25.78 12.61
C THR A 296 21.61 25.93 11.89
N SER A 297 21.65 26.12 10.57
CA SER A 297 20.43 26.18 9.74
C SER A 297 20.00 24.82 9.18
N ASN A 298 20.90 23.83 9.21
CA ASN A 298 20.79 22.53 8.52
C ASN A 298 20.62 22.60 6.98
N LEU A 299 20.85 23.78 6.38
CA LEU A 299 20.88 23.94 4.93
C LEU A 299 22.18 23.39 4.35
N ARG A 300 22.19 23.15 3.03
CA ARG A 300 23.35 22.60 2.29
C ARG A 300 24.14 23.66 1.52
N PHE A 301 23.97 24.93 1.88
CA PHE A 301 24.61 26.10 1.29
C PHE A 301 24.78 27.19 2.35
N HIS A 302 25.68 28.14 2.13
CA HIS A 302 25.99 29.18 3.12
C HIS A 302 25.00 30.34 3.04
N LEU A 303 24.66 30.88 4.20
CA LEU A 303 23.82 32.07 4.34
C LEU A 303 24.60 33.20 4.99
N HIS A 304 24.28 34.43 4.58
CA HIS A 304 24.71 35.63 5.25
C HIS A 304 23.58 36.65 5.35
N ALA A 305 23.39 37.15 6.57
CA ALA A 305 22.62 38.35 6.83
C ALA A 305 23.18 39.01 8.11
N PRO A 306 23.02 40.34 8.26
CA PRO A 306 23.42 41.05 9.47
C PRO A 306 22.38 40.83 10.59
N PHE A 307 22.18 39.56 10.96
CA PHE A 307 21.26 39.19 12.03
C PHE A 307 21.70 39.80 13.36
N ALA A 308 20.73 40.21 14.18
CA ALA A 308 20.98 40.48 15.59
C ALA A 308 21.45 39.18 16.27
N SER A 309 22.55 39.25 17.02
CA SER A 309 23.23 38.08 17.59
C SER A 309 23.39 38.18 19.10
N THR A 310 23.90 37.10 19.71
CA THR A 310 24.50 37.14 21.05
C THR A 310 25.68 38.14 21.10
N VAL A 311 26.14 38.51 22.31
CA VAL A 311 27.30 39.42 22.49
C VAL A 311 28.57 38.85 21.84
N ALA A 312 28.74 37.53 21.88
CA ALA A 312 29.85 36.81 21.25
C ALA A 312 29.65 36.56 19.74
N ARG A 313 28.51 36.96 19.16
CA ARG A 313 28.13 36.81 17.74
C ARG A 313 28.20 35.38 17.21
N ASP A 314 28.12 34.41 18.10
CA ASP A 314 28.22 32.98 17.81
C ASP A 314 26.87 32.33 17.49
N SER A 315 25.74 33.02 17.77
CA SER A 315 24.39 32.56 17.44
C SER A 315 23.40 33.72 17.20
N VAL A 316 22.34 33.45 16.44
CA VAL A 316 21.30 34.40 16.04
C VAL A 316 20.24 34.54 17.15
N ARG A 317 19.84 35.77 17.47
CA ARG A 317 18.74 36.05 18.40
C ARG A 317 17.39 35.92 17.73
N GLU A 318 16.38 35.45 18.46
CA GLU A 318 15.00 35.46 17.99
C GLU A 318 14.38 36.84 18.20
N CYS A 319 14.24 37.61 17.11
CA CYS A 319 13.56 38.90 17.11
C CYS A 319 12.87 39.16 15.76
N LYS A 320 11.93 40.11 15.73
CA LYS A 320 11.15 40.44 14.52
C LYS A 320 12.06 40.86 13.36
N ALA A 321 13.04 41.73 13.60
CA ALA A 321 13.98 42.17 12.57
C ALA A 321 14.71 41.00 11.89
N ASN A 322 15.11 39.98 12.66
CA ASN A 322 15.74 38.78 12.12
C ASN A 322 14.76 37.91 11.32
N GLN A 323 13.49 37.84 11.70
CA GLN A 323 12.46 37.15 10.91
C GLN A 323 12.23 37.84 9.56
N HIS A 324 12.23 39.18 9.53
CA HIS A 324 12.19 39.96 8.29
C HIS A 324 13.44 39.71 7.42
N LEU A 325 14.64 39.72 8.01
CA LEU A 325 15.88 39.38 7.28
C LEU A 325 15.85 37.95 6.73
N CYS A 326 15.37 36.97 7.51
CA CYS A 326 15.25 35.59 7.06
C CYS A 326 14.26 35.46 5.88
N SER A 327 13.17 36.21 5.90
CA SER A 327 12.22 36.28 4.78
C SER A 327 12.88 36.85 3.52
N HIS A 328 13.65 37.93 3.64
CA HIS A 328 14.41 38.47 2.52
C HIS A 328 15.51 37.53 2.01
N VAL A 329 16.12 36.74 2.88
CA VAL A 329 17.05 35.67 2.48
C VAL A 329 16.31 34.59 1.69
N ALA A 330 15.09 34.22 2.09
CA ALA A 330 14.26 33.29 1.33
C ALA A 330 13.92 33.85 -0.07
N ASP A 331 13.56 35.13 -0.17
CA ASP A 331 13.32 35.80 -1.45
C ASP A 331 14.57 35.79 -2.35
N LEU A 332 15.74 36.14 -1.79
CA LEU A 332 17.01 36.11 -2.52
C LEU A 332 17.36 34.70 -3.02
N ILE A 333 17.08 33.66 -2.23
CA ILE A 333 17.28 32.28 -2.66
C ILE A 333 16.38 31.97 -3.85
N VAL A 334 15.09 32.32 -3.78
CA VAL A 334 14.16 32.12 -4.91
C VAL A 334 14.62 32.88 -6.16
N GLU A 335 15.03 34.14 -6.03
CA GLU A 335 15.62 34.93 -7.12
C GLU A 335 16.85 34.24 -7.72
N SER A 336 17.73 33.68 -6.87
CA SER A 336 18.93 32.98 -7.32
C SER A 336 18.62 31.72 -8.13
N LEU A 337 17.51 31.02 -7.85
CA LEU A 337 17.13 29.83 -8.60
C LEU A 337 16.87 30.11 -10.07
N PHE A 338 16.30 31.28 -10.40
CA PHE A 338 16.11 31.70 -11.79
C PHE A 338 17.45 31.96 -12.47
N SER A 339 18.39 32.63 -11.80
CA SER A 339 19.72 32.84 -12.36
C SER A 339 20.50 31.53 -12.53
N ILE A 340 20.36 30.59 -11.60
CA ILE A 340 20.97 29.26 -11.66
C ILE A 340 20.37 28.46 -12.83
N ARG A 341 19.05 28.58 -13.08
CA ARG A 341 18.38 28.00 -14.25
C ARG A 341 18.92 28.58 -15.55
N ASP A 342 18.95 29.90 -15.66
CA ASP A 342 19.34 30.62 -16.88
C ASP A 342 20.84 30.44 -17.21
N GLN A 343 21.64 29.93 -16.27
CA GLN A 343 23.04 29.52 -16.44
C GLN A 343 23.21 28.01 -16.69
N ASP A 344 22.13 27.26 -16.92
CA ASP A 344 22.11 25.80 -17.10
C ASP A 344 22.66 24.99 -15.89
N LEU A 345 22.67 25.60 -14.70
CA LEU A 345 23.16 24.97 -13.47
C LEU A 345 22.05 24.28 -12.64
N LEU A 346 20.77 24.59 -12.92
CA LEU A 346 19.61 23.99 -12.26
C LEU A 346 19.32 22.58 -12.79
N THR A 347 20.19 21.63 -12.46
CA THR A 347 20.08 20.23 -12.89
C THR A 347 19.33 19.36 -11.86
N VAL A 348 19.01 18.11 -12.20
CA VAL A 348 18.47 17.15 -11.21
C VAL A 348 19.43 17.01 -10.02
N GLY A 349 20.75 16.98 -10.25
CA GLY A 349 21.75 16.91 -9.19
C GLY A 349 21.78 18.16 -8.29
N PHE A 350 21.39 19.33 -8.80
CA PHE A 350 21.26 20.54 -7.97
C PHE A 350 20.18 20.38 -6.89
N LEU A 351 19.14 19.58 -7.15
CA LEU A 351 18.04 19.36 -6.20
C LEU A 351 18.53 18.77 -4.86
N ALA A 352 19.70 18.12 -4.83
CA ALA A 352 20.33 17.64 -3.60
C ALA A 352 20.71 18.77 -2.62
N VAL A 353 20.93 19.98 -3.15
CA VAL A 353 21.28 21.19 -2.40
C VAL A 353 20.05 21.80 -1.71
N MET A 354 18.85 21.54 -2.26
CA MET A 354 17.62 22.11 -1.74
C MET A 354 17.21 21.45 -0.41
N PRO A 355 16.61 22.23 0.52
CA PRO A 355 16.13 21.69 1.78
C PRO A 355 14.93 20.78 1.55
N ASN A 356 14.92 19.61 2.19
CA ASN A 356 13.81 18.67 2.11
C ASN A 356 13.30 18.29 3.52
N ILE A 357 12.38 17.32 3.59
CA ILE A 357 11.69 17.00 4.85
C ILE A 357 12.62 16.43 5.94
N ILE A 358 13.73 15.80 5.56
CA ILE A 358 14.63 15.13 6.53
C ILE A 358 15.73 16.04 7.07
N ASP A 359 15.89 17.25 6.54
CA ASP A 359 16.92 18.18 7.01
C ASP A 359 16.59 18.77 8.39
N ASN A 360 15.36 18.60 8.91
CA ASN A 360 14.94 19.06 10.25
C ASN A 360 15.38 20.52 10.53
N LEU A 361 14.92 21.45 9.67
CA LEU A 361 15.28 22.86 9.80
C LEU A 361 14.69 23.43 11.10
N PRO A 362 15.44 24.26 11.86
CA PRO A 362 14.87 25.01 12.97
C PRO A 362 13.71 25.91 12.51
N PRO A 363 12.72 26.19 13.37
CA PRO A 363 11.55 27.00 13.00
C PRO A 363 11.89 28.35 12.38
N PHE A 364 13.00 28.97 12.80
CA PHE A 364 13.50 30.23 12.26
C PHE A 364 13.85 30.16 10.75
N TYR A 365 14.36 29.01 10.27
CA TYR A 365 14.78 28.81 8.87
C TYR A 365 13.74 28.08 8.00
N GLU A 366 12.67 27.56 8.61
CA GLU A 366 11.57 26.89 7.91
C GLU A 366 10.89 27.74 6.80
N PRO A 367 10.76 29.08 6.94
CA PRO A 367 10.26 29.93 5.86
C PRO A 367 11.06 29.81 4.56
N ILE A 368 12.37 29.53 4.63
CA ILE A 368 13.22 29.35 3.45
C ILE A 368 12.77 28.12 2.66
N ARG A 369 12.59 26.97 3.33
CA ARG A 369 12.10 25.74 2.66
C ARG A 369 10.72 25.97 2.06
N THR A 370 9.85 26.66 2.79
CA THR A 370 8.48 26.97 2.34
C THR A 370 8.49 27.81 1.06
N ALA A 371 9.31 28.86 1.01
CA ALA A 371 9.46 29.72 -0.16
C ALA A 371 10.03 28.96 -1.37
N ILE A 372 11.06 28.13 -1.16
CA ILE A 372 11.66 27.30 -2.23
C ILE A 372 10.62 26.32 -2.80
N VAL A 373 9.93 25.56 -1.94
CA VAL A 373 8.91 24.59 -2.39
C VAL A 373 7.77 25.30 -3.12
N HIS A 374 7.35 26.48 -2.64
CA HIS A 374 6.34 27.28 -3.30
C HIS A 374 6.80 27.73 -4.70
N ALA A 375 8.03 28.22 -4.83
CA ALA A 375 8.60 28.64 -6.11
C ALA A 375 8.64 27.47 -7.11
N PHE A 376 9.17 26.30 -6.73
CA PHE A 376 9.22 25.13 -7.63
C PHE A 376 7.83 24.65 -8.07
N LYS A 377 6.80 24.79 -7.21
CA LYS A 377 5.42 24.42 -7.54
C LYS A 377 4.77 25.34 -8.57
N ASN A 378 5.10 26.63 -8.52
CA ASN A 378 4.37 27.66 -9.26
C ASN A 378 5.15 28.25 -10.44
N GLU A 379 6.47 28.07 -10.46
CA GLU A 379 7.39 28.64 -11.44
C GLU A 379 8.15 27.56 -12.22
N SER A 380 8.63 27.92 -13.41
CA SER A 380 9.39 27.02 -14.29
C SER A 380 10.81 26.77 -13.77
N LEU A 381 10.92 26.01 -12.68
CA LEU A 381 12.17 25.69 -11.98
C LEU A 381 12.40 24.18 -11.82
N THR A 382 11.38 23.33 -12.00
CA THR A 382 11.54 21.88 -11.86
C THR A 382 12.14 21.29 -13.15
N PRO A 383 13.30 20.62 -13.10
CA PRO A 383 13.90 20.00 -14.27
C PRO A 383 12.96 18.94 -14.90
N THR A 384 12.81 18.98 -16.23
CA THR A 384 11.95 18.07 -17.00
C THR A 384 12.78 17.03 -17.75
N LYS A 385 12.16 15.91 -18.14
CA LYS A 385 12.85 14.84 -18.87
C LYS A 385 13.42 15.32 -20.21
N CYS A 386 12.74 16.26 -20.88
CA CYS A 386 13.19 16.83 -22.14
C CYS A 386 14.32 17.88 -22.01
N GLY A 387 14.82 18.12 -20.79
CA GLY A 387 15.97 18.99 -20.52
C GLY A 387 15.62 20.47 -20.34
N THR A 388 14.34 20.80 -20.18
CA THR A 388 13.84 22.15 -19.86
C THR A 388 13.42 22.24 -18.40
N HIS A 389 12.72 23.31 -18.02
CA HIS A 389 12.15 23.49 -16.67
C HIS A 389 10.68 23.85 -16.75
N ALA A 390 9.89 23.32 -15.82
CA ALA A 390 8.46 23.60 -15.73
C ALA A 390 7.98 23.64 -14.28
N LYS A 391 6.72 24.04 -14.10
CA LYS A 391 6.06 24.14 -12.80
C LYS A 391 5.78 22.73 -12.27
N ALA A 392 6.17 22.42 -11.04
CA ALA A 392 5.98 21.08 -10.48
C ALA A 392 4.51 20.65 -10.46
N SER A 393 3.59 21.59 -10.30
CA SER A 393 2.14 21.35 -10.29
C SER A 393 1.57 20.84 -11.62
N GLY A 394 2.21 21.13 -12.75
CA GLY A 394 1.80 20.67 -14.08
C GLY A 394 2.52 19.41 -14.55
N LEU A 395 3.44 18.87 -13.75
CA LEU A 395 4.26 17.71 -14.11
C LEU A 395 3.70 16.42 -13.50
N TYR A 396 4.19 15.32 -14.06
CA TYR A 396 4.00 13.97 -13.58
C TYR A 396 5.34 13.31 -13.25
N ARG A 397 5.31 12.39 -12.29
CA ARG A 397 6.38 11.45 -11.97
C ARG A 397 5.86 10.03 -12.14
N GLY A 398 6.65 9.19 -12.80
CA GLY A 398 6.30 7.79 -13.03
C GLY A 398 7.52 6.86 -12.96
N PRO A 399 7.29 5.55 -12.84
CA PRO A 399 8.34 4.53 -12.95
C PRO A 399 9.16 4.69 -14.25
N ALA A 400 10.48 4.50 -14.18
CA ALA A 400 11.37 4.60 -15.34
C ALA A 400 10.90 3.74 -16.53
N LYS A 401 10.41 2.52 -16.26
CA LYS A 401 9.85 1.62 -17.28
C LYS A 401 8.70 2.24 -18.09
N ILE A 402 7.85 3.05 -17.46
CA ILE A 402 6.75 3.75 -18.14
C ILE A 402 7.30 4.96 -18.88
N VAL A 403 8.08 5.78 -18.18
CA VAL A 403 8.65 7.03 -18.69
C VAL A 403 9.54 6.78 -19.92
N ASP A 404 10.25 5.64 -19.99
CA ASP A 404 11.10 5.26 -21.12
C ASP A 404 10.32 4.85 -22.38
N VAL A 405 9.03 4.53 -22.24
CA VAL A 405 8.16 4.15 -23.36
C VAL A 405 7.29 5.32 -23.80
N LEU A 406 6.68 6.04 -22.85
CA LEU A 406 5.78 7.16 -23.11
C LEU A 406 6.54 8.48 -22.99
N ASN A 407 6.73 9.18 -24.11
CA ASN A 407 7.31 10.52 -24.10
C ASN A 407 6.26 11.58 -23.70
N ASP A 408 6.65 12.87 -23.74
CA ASP A 408 5.74 13.97 -23.39
C ASP A 408 4.54 14.07 -24.35
N ASP A 409 4.74 13.83 -25.65
CA ASP A 409 3.65 13.86 -26.66
C ASP A 409 2.65 12.72 -26.46
N ASP A 410 3.15 11.52 -26.12
CA ASP A 410 2.33 10.36 -25.78
C ASP A 410 1.48 10.63 -24.54
N LEU A 411 2.10 11.18 -23.50
CA LEU A 411 1.42 11.50 -22.27
C LEU A 411 0.41 12.64 -22.47
N SER A 412 0.72 13.62 -23.32
CA SER A 412 -0.19 14.70 -23.73
C SER A 412 -1.45 14.14 -24.39
N LEU A 413 -1.32 13.19 -25.31
CA LEU A 413 -2.47 12.53 -25.93
C LEU A 413 -3.36 11.78 -24.92
N LEU A 414 -2.75 11.15 -23.92
CA LEU A 414 -3.45 10.37 -22.90
C LEU A 414 -4.12 11.24 -21.82
N THR A 415 -3.53 12.40 -21.50
CA THR A 415 -3.98 13.29 -20.42
C THR A 415 -4.71 14.54 -20.88
N SER A 416 -4.59 14.89 -22.17
CA SER A 416 -5.04 16.17 -22.75
C SER A 416 -4.36 17.41 -22.13
N CYS A 417 -3.13 17.26 -21.62
CA CYS A 417 -2.32 18.33 -21.05
C CYS A 417 -1.16 18.71 -21.99
N ASP A 418 -0.71 19.97 -21.94
CA ASP A 418 0.38 20.45 -22.81
C ASP A 418 1.77 20.10 -22.25
N PRO A 419 2.73 19.69 -23.11
CA PRO A 419 4.11 19.40 -22.70
C PRO A 419 4.88 20.66 -22.26
N PRO A 420 5.95 20.51 -21.44
CA PRO A 420 6.49 19.26 -20.90
C PRO A 420 5.67 18.70 -19.73
N LEU A 421 5.55 17.37 -19.66
CA LEU A 421 4.73 16.68 -18.67
C LEU A 421 5.55 15.80 -17.73
N TRP A 422 6.69 15.27 -18.16
CA TRP A 422 7.55 14.45 -17.29
C TRP A 422 8.58 15.27 -16.52
N ALA A 423 8.54 15.18 -15.19
CA ALA A 423 9.66 15.61 -14.36
C ALA A 423 10.87 14.69 -14.56
N ALA A 424 12.08 15.26 -14.53
CA ALA A 424 13.30 14.47 -14.58
C ALA A 424 13.53 13.76 -13.23
N ASN A 425 13.47 12.43 -13.24
CA ASN A 425 13.74 11.62 -12.06
C ASN A 425 15.25 11.45 -11.82
N PRO A 426 15.70 11.41 -10.56
CA PRO A 426 17.07 11.04 -10.24
C PRO A 426 17.35 9.57 -10.61
N PRO A 427 18.63 9.20 -10.87
CA PRO A 427 18.98 7.83 -11.27
C PRO A 427 18.70 6.78 -10.20
N GLN A 428 18.70 7.18 -8.93
CA GLN A 428 18.47 6.32 -7.77
C GLN A 428 17.38 6.91 -6.88
N GLN A 429 16.47 6.05 -6.42
CA GLN A 429 15.41 6.43 -5.48
C GLN A 429 15.97 6.67 -4.07
N ASN A 430 15.23 7.45 -3.27
CA ASN A 430 15.52 7.80 -1.88
C ASN A 430 16.75 8.69 -1.63
N GLN A 431 17.40 9.18 -2.70
CA GLN A 431 18.46 10.19 -2.62
C GLN A 431 17.89 11.57 -2.28
N ARG A 432 18.76 12.55 -1.98
CA ARG A 432 18.30 13.89 -1.54
C ARG A 432 17.47 14.61 -2.61
N GLU A 433 17.83 14.45 -3.88
CA GLU A 433 17.11 14.94 -5.05
C GLU A 433 15.68 14.41 -5.06
N ASP A 434 15.52 13.11 -4.84
CA ASP A 434 14.24 12.40 -4.81
C ASP A 434 13.35 12.91 -3.68
N ARG A 435 13.93 13.04 -2.47
CA ARG A 435 13.23 13.56 -1.28
C ARG A 435 12.80 15.02 -1.44
N PHE A 436 13.57 15.82 -2.18
CA PHE A 436 13.14 17.17 -2.52
C PHE A 436 11.97 17.15 -3.51
N LEU A 437 12.03 16.33 -4.56
CA LEU A 437 10.90 16.18 -5.50
C LEU A 437 9.63 15.69 -4.80
N ASP A 438 9.74 14.81 -3.79
CA ASP A 438 8.60 14.36 -2.97
C ASP A 438 7.95 15.51 -2.20
N SER A 439 8.75 16.47 -1.72
CA SER A 439 8.24 17.66 -1.04
C SER A 439 7.42 18.59 -1.96
N LEU A 440 7.64 18.48 -3.27
CA LEU A 440 6.85 19.20 -4.29
C LEU A 440 5.48 18.57 -4.53
N LYS A 441 5.22 17.32 -4.08
CA LYS A 441 3.95 16.60 -4.30
C LYS A 441 3.50 16.60 -5.76
N ILE A 442 4.44 16.31 -6.67
CA ILE A 442 4.18 16.18 -8.11
C ILE A 442 3.22 15.01 -8.34
N ASN A 443 2.29 15.14 -9.30
CA ASN A 443 1.30 14.11 -9.59
C ASN A 443 1.96 12.81 -10.02
N GLU A 444 1.46 11.68 -9.54
CA GLU A 444 1.95 10.36 -9.97
C GLU A 444 1.24 9.90 -11.25
N TRP A 445 2.00 9.32 -12.17
CA TRP A 445 1.49 8.63 -13.34
C TRP A 445 2.15 7.26 -13.46
N GLY A 446 1.48 6.25 -12.93
CA GLY A 446 1.99 4.91 -12.74
C GLY A 446 1.15 3.82 -13.41
N TRP A 447 1.21 2.62 -12.85
CA TRP A 447 0.59 1.42 -13.40
C TRP A 447 -0.95 1.46 -13.44
N SER A 448 -1.58 2.19 -12.52
CA SER A 448 -3.04 2.36 -12.52
C SER A 448 -3.47 3.37 -13.58
N GLU A 449 -2.69 4.43 -13.76
CA GLU A 449 -2.98 5.52 -14.67
C GLU A 449 -2.87 5.06 -16.12
N ILE A 450 -1.84 4.28 -16.46
CA ILE A 450 -1.73 3.68 -17.80
C ILE A 450 -2.90 2.74 -18.10
N ALA A 451 -3.28 1.86 -17.17
CA ALA A 451 -4.42 0.96 -17.39
C ALA A 451 -5.73 1.74 -17.57
N ARG A 452 -5.95 2.77 -16.76
CA ARG A 452 -7.12 3.66 -16.88
C ARG A 452 -7.11 4.46 -18.18
N ALA A 453 -5.94 4.87 -18.66
CA ALA A 453 -5.79 5.65 -19.89
C ALA A 453 -6.05 4.85 -21.17
N ILE A 454 -5.82 3.52 -21.13
CA ILE A 454 -6.08 2.62 -22.26
C ILE A 454 -7.49 2.02 -22.24
N ASN A 455 -8.05 1.81 -21.04
CA ASN A 455 -9.41 1.28 -20.91
C ASN A 455 -10.46 2.31 -21.33
N LYS A 456 -11.56 1.80 -21.91
CA LYS A 456 -12.76 2.61 -22.16
C LYS A 456 -13.20 3.35 -20.87
N PRO A 457 -13.57 4.64 -20.97
CA PRO A 457 -14.03 5.42 -19.82
C PRO A 457 -15.23 4.79 -19.09
N TYR A 458 -16.17 4.19 -19.82
CA TYR A 458 -17.38 3.59 -19.26
C TYR A 458 -17.50 2.11 -19.62
N SER A 459 -17.38 1.23 -18.62
CA SER A 459 -17.57 -0.21 -18.80
C SER A 459 -18.99 -0.57 -19.26
N PHE A 460 -19.99 0.12 -18.70
CA PHE A 460 -21.42 -0.05 -18.97
C PHE A 460 -22.03 1.31 -19.31
N PRO A 461 -22.02 1.73 -20.59
CA PRO A 461 -22.58 3.02 -20.98
C PRO A 461 -24.12 2.95 -21.00
N TYR A 462 -24.75 3.77 -20.15
CA TYR A 462 -26.21 3.86 -19.99
C TYR A 462 -26.83 5.01 -20.80
N SER A 463 -26.03 5.96 -21.28
CA SER A 463 -26.46 7.08 -22.12
C SER A 463 -25.75 7.09 -23.47
N ASP A 464 -26.36 7.76 -24.46
CA ASP A 464 -25.76 7.97 -25.78
C ASP A 464 -24.46 8.78 -25.69
N GLN A 465 -24.39 9.74 -24.77
CA GLN A 465 -23.17 10.51 -24.50
C GLN A 465 -22.02 9.59 -24.06
N GLN A 466 -22.25 8.66 -23.12
CA GLN A 466 -21.21 7.72 -22.67
C GLN A 466 -20.76 6.76 -23.78
N ARG A 467 -21.66 6.41 -24.71
CA ARG A 467 -21.33 5.58 -25.89
C ARG A 467 -20.45 6.36 -26.87
N GLU A 468 -20.77 7.64 -27.09
CA GLU A 468 -19.98 8.53 -27.94
C GLU A 468 -18.58 8.78 -27.34
N GLU A 469 -18.49 9.05 -26.03
CA GLU A 469 -17.21 9.22 -25.33
C GLU A 469 -16.32 7.96 -25.41
N ASN A 470 -16.90 6.77 -25.27
CA ASN A 470 -16.19 5.52 -25.51
C ASN A 470 -15.71 5.37 -26.97
N THR A 471 -16.51 5.82 -27.94
CA THR A 471 -16.18 5.76 -29.37
C THR A 471 -15.05 6.71 -29.71
N GLN A 472 -15.08 7.94 -29.18
CA GLN A 472 -14.02 8.92 -29.34
C GLN A 472 -12.72 8.46 -28.68
N HIS A 473 -12.81 7.90 -27.47
CA HIS A 473 -11.65 7.31 -26.79
C HIS A 473 -11.02 6.20 -27.63
N LYS A 474 -11.84 5.29 -28.17
CA LYS A 474 -11.38 4.22 -29.06
C LYS A 474 -10.61 4.78 -30.26
N ARG A 475 -11.21 5.71 -31.02
CA ARG A 475 -10.55 6.33 -32.20
C ARG A 475 -9.23 6.97 -31.82
N ARG A 476 -9.20 7.74 -30.73
CA ARG A 476 -7.99 8.41 -30.24
C ARG A 476 -6.84 7.44 -29.98
N ILE A 477 -7.11 6.29 -29.34
CA ILE A 477 -6.08 5.28 -29.08
C ILE A 477 -5.67 4.56 -30.36
N GLU A 478 -6.61 4.22 -31.25
CA GLU A 478 -6.30 3.58 -32.53
C GLU A 478 -5.43 4.47 -33.43
N ASP A 479 -5.79 5.75 -33.58
CA ASP A 479 -5.04 6.73 -34.38
C ASP A 479 -3.62 6.95 -33.82
N TRP A 480 -3.49 6.99 -32.49
CA TRP A 480 -2.20 7.10 -31.81
C TRP A 480 -1.27 5.93 -32.11
N ILE A 481 -1.80 4.70 -32.04
CA ILE A 481 -1.03 3.46 -32.21
C ILE A 481 -0.63 3.25 -33.68
N VAL A 482 -1.46 3.66 -34.64
CA VAL A 482 -1.16 3.56 -36.08
C VAL A 482 0.15 4.26 -36.47
N GLY A 483 0.47 5.40 -35.85
CA GLY A 483 1.67 6.17 -36.13
C GLY A 483 2.96 5.67 -35.47
N LYS A 484 2.92 4.57 -34.71
CA LYS A 484 4.08 4.05 -33.96
C LYS A 484 4.84 2.97 -34.73
N ASP A 485 6.17 2.97 -34.58
CA ASP A 485 7.03 1.94 -35.14
C ASP A 485 6.99 0.63 -34.33
N ASP A 486 7.43 -0.46 -34.96
CA ASP A 486 7.43 -1.80 -34.37
C ASP A 486 8.27 -1.87 -33.07
N ALA A 487 9.37 -1.12 -32.99
CA ALA A 487 10.25 -1.14 -31.82
C ALA A 487 9.59 -0.47 -30.61
N TRP A 488 8.83 0.60 -30.83
CA TRP A 488 8.00 1.25 -29.83
C TRP A 488 6.84 0.34 -29.43
N LEU A 489 6.11 -0.24 -30.39
CA LEU A 489 4.99 -1.14 -30.13
C LEU A 489 5.42 -2.35 -29.30
N MET A 490 6.58 -2.94 -29.59
CA MET A 490 7.15 -4.01 -28.79
C MET A 490 7.37 -3.58 -27.33
N ARG A 491 7.95 -2.40 -27.09
CA ARG A 491 8.13 -1.90 -25.72
C ARG A 491 6.80 -1.60 -25.04
N PHE A 492 5.82 -1.10 -25.78
CA PHE A 492 4.50 -0.78 -25.27
C PHE A 492 3.68 -2.04 -24.93
N TYR A 493 3.65 -3.06 -25.78
CA TYR A 493 3.01 -4.34 -25.48
C TYR A 493 3.68 -5.04 -24.30
N ALA A 494 5.01 -5.01 -24.21
CA ALA A 494 5.72 -5.51 -23.04
C ALA A 494 5.31 -4.74 -21.77
N LEU A 495 5.14 -3.42 -21.84
CA LEU A 495 4.69 -2.59 -20.73
C LEU A 495 3.25 -2.97 -20.30
N LEU A 496 2.33 -3.14 -21.26
CA LEU A 496 0.95 -3.57 -20.96
C LEU A 496 0.88 -5.00 -20.42
N GLY A 497 1.77 -5.89 -20.89
CA GLY A 497 1.95 -7.22 -20.33
C GLY A 497 2.34 -7.16 -18.86
N GLU A 498 3.34 -6.36 -18.51
CA GLU A 498 3.77 -6.17 -17.12
C GLU A 498 2.66 -5.56 -16.25
N VAL A 499 1.90 -4.58 -16.78
CA VAL A 499 0.71 -4.01 -16.13
C VAL A 499 -0.30 -5.10 -15.73
N CYS A 500 -0.54 -6.07 -16.61
CA CYS A 500 -1.46 -7.17 -16.34
C CYS A 500 -0.86 -8.29 -15.47
N GLU A 501 0.38 -8.72 -15.73
CA GLU A 501 0.99 -9.88 -15.08
C GLU A 501 1.53 -9.56 -13.68
N THR A 502 2.23 -8.45 -13.54
CA THR A 502 2.98 -8.11 -12.32
C THR A 502 2.17 -7.17 -11.43
N HIS A 503 1.43 -6.23 -12.03
CA HIS A 503 0.67 -5.22 -11.30
C HIS A 503 -0.83 -5.54 -11.19
N TYR A 504 -1.28 -6.67 -11.78
CA TYR A 504 -2.65 -7.17 -11.71
C TYR A 504 -3.72 -6.13 -12.11
N LYS A 505 -3.37 -5.21 -13.02
CA LYS A 505 -4.30 -4.21 -13.54
C LYS A 505 -4.98 -4.76 -14.79
N ARG A 506 -6.30 -4.62 -14.85
CA ARG A 506 -7.07 -5.02 -16.04
C ARG A 506 -6.86 -4.01 -17.15
N VAL A 507 -6.44 -4.50 -18.32
CA VAL A 507 -6.39 -3.74 -19.56
C VAL A 507 -7.31 -4.45 -20.56
N ASP A 508 -8.40 -3.80 -20.94
CA ASP A 508 -9.41 -4.31 -21.87
C ASP A 508 -9.25 -3.65 -23.23
N VAL A 509 -8.58 -4.36 -24.14
CA VAL A 509 -8.35 -3.92 -25.52
C VAL A 509 -9.12 -4.79 -26.54
N SER A 510 -10.06 -5.61 -26.08
CA SER A 510 -10.80 -6.57 -26.93
C SER A 510 -11.47 -5.92 -28.16
N THR A 511 -11.89 -4.66 -28.00
CA THR A 511 -12.57 -3.91 -29.06
C THR A 511 -11.68 -2.93 -29.81
N LEU A 512 -10.40 -2.79 -29.42
CA LEU A 512 -9.44 -1.89 -30.03
C LEU A 512 -8.68 -2.60 -31.15
N ARG A 513 -8.51 -1.94 -32.30
CA ARG A 513 -7.58 -2.35 -33.36
C ARG A 513 -6.15 -2.02 -32.95
N ILE A 514 -5.64 -2.81 -31.99
CA ILE A 514 -4.33 -2.60 -31.40
C ILE A 514 -3.27 -3.54 -31.96
N VAL A 515 -3.65 -4.68 -32.57
CA VAL A 515 -2.70 -5.74 -32.94
C VAL A 515 -2.16 -5.51 -34.35
N ARG A 516 -0.83 -5.33 -34.45
CA ARG A 516 -0.12 -5.15 -35.72
C ARG A 516 0.08 -6.50 -36.43
N VAL A 517 -0.38 -6.60 -37.68
CA VAL A 517 -0.31 -7.84 -38.49
C VAL A 517 0.59 -7.69 -39.71
N GLU A 518 1.06 -8.83 -40.22
CA GLU A 518 1.72 -8.91 -41.53
C GLU A 518 0.72 -8.70 -42.67
N THR A 519 1.11 -7.94 -43.67
CA THR A 519 0.35 -7.70 -44.90
C THR A 519 1.18 -8.15 -46.10
N ASP A 520 0.52 -8.60 -47.18
CA ASP A 520 1.17 -9.05 -48.42
C ASP A 520 1.94 -7.92 -49.16
N HIS A 521 1.83 -6.67 -48.70
CA HIS A 521 2.50 -5.50 -49.27
C HIS A 521 3.37 -4.83 -48.21
N SER A 522 4.69 -4.89 -48.41
CA SER A 522 5.76 -4.60 -47.45
C SER A 522 5.84 -3.17 -46.88
N GLU A 523 4.90 -2.29 -47.18
CA GLU A 523 4.92 -0.89 -46.73
C GLU A 523 3.68 -0.46 -45.92
N SER A 524 2.52 -1.11 -46.09
CA SER A 524 1.32 -0.76 -45.32
C SER A 524 1.16 -1.72 -44.15
N SER A 525 1.43 -1.24 -42.94
CA SER A 525 1.12 -2.02 -41.74
C SER A 525 -0.37 -1.86 -41.42
N GLU A 526 -1.06 -2.97 -41.13
CA GLU A 526 -2.48 -2.99 -40.72
C GLU A 526 -2.59 -3.24 -39.20
N HIS A 527 -3.65 -2.72 -38.58
CA HIS A 527 -4.00 -3.02 -37.18
C HIS A 527 -5.41 -3.62 -37.14
N ILE A 528 -5.56 -4.75 -36.45
CA ILE A 528 -6.84 -5.46 -36.31
C ILE A 528 -7.17 -5.74 -34.84
N ALA A 529 -8.39 -6.21 -34.59
CA ALA A 529 -8.80 -6.59 -33.24
C ALA A 529 -8.06 -7.87 -32.79
N PRO A 530 -7.75 -8.03 -31.49
CA PRO A 530 -7.04 -9.22 -31.00
C PRO A 530 -7.66 -10.57 -31.41
N GLU A 531 -8.99 -10.66 -31.39
CA GLU A 531 -9.72 -11.91 -31.69
C GLU A 531 -9.63 -12.34 -33.18
N GLU A 532 -9.27 -11.40 -34.06
CA GLU A 532 -9.11 -11.59 -35.50
C GLU A 532 -7.67 -11.99 -35.87
N ALA A 533 -6.73 -11.87 -34.94
CA ALA A 533 -5.31 -12.13 -35.17
C ALA A 533 -4.86 -13.50 -34.64
N PHE A 534 -3.89 -14.10 -35.32
CA PHE A 534 -3.26 -15.34 -34.91
C PHE A 534 -1.74 -15.22 -34.77
N PHE A 535 -1.16 -15.97 -33.85
CA PHE A 535 0.28 -16.22 -33.86
C PHE A 535 0.64 -17.20 -34.99
N PRO A 536 1.75 -16.97 -35.71
CA PRO A 536 2.20 -17.85 -36.79
C PRO A 536 2.50 -19.28 -36.28
N PRO A 537 2.25 -20.32 -37.09
CA PRO A 537 2.54 -21.70 -36.72
C PRO A 537 4.06 -21.95 -36.62
N ASN A 538 4.45 -22.89 -35.74
CA ASN A 538 5.86 -23.21 -35.47
C ASN A 538 6.60 -23.95 -36.60
N ALA A 539 5.92 -24.37 -37.69
CA ALA A 539 6.55 -25.11 -38.79
C ALA A 539 5.80 -24.99 -40.14
N GLU A 540 6.57 -24.68 -41.18
CA GLU A 540 6.37 -24.93 -42.63
C GLU A 540 4.95 -25.24 -43.14
N THR A 541 4.05 -24.27 -43.00
CA THR A 541 2.83 -24.23 -43.80
C THR A 541 2.71 -22.82 -44.37
N THR A 542 2.60 -22.70 -45.69
CA THR A 542 2.27 -21.42 -46.32
C THR A 542 0.96 -20.93 -45.70
N PRO A 543 0.98 -19.77 -45.02
CA PRO A 543 -0.21 -19.26 -44.36
C PRO A 543 -1.33 -19.07 -45.38
N PRO A 544 -2.59 -19.41 -45.06
CA PRO A 544 -3.72 -19.12 -45.93
C PRO A 544 -3.84 -17.59 -46.12
N THR A 545 -4.05 -17.12 -47.35
CA THR A 545 -4.13 -15.68 -47.71
C THR A 545 -5.26 -14.91 -47.00
N ASN A 546 -6.19 -15.60 -46.34
CA ASN A 546 -7.33 -14.99 -45.65
C ASN A 546 -7.17 -14.96 -44.11
N ILE A 547 -5.94 -15.16 -43.59
CA ILE A 547 -5.67 -15.18 -42.14
C ILE A 547 -4.59 -14.15 -41.81
N SER A 548 -4.89 -13.28 -40.85
CA SER A 548 -3.97 -12.24 -40.39
C SER A 548 -3.08 -12.75 -39.25
N PHE A 549 -1.77 -12.73 -39.45
CA PHE A 549 -0.78 -13.13 -38.46
C PHE A 549 -0.15 -11.93 -37.77
N VAL A 550 0.03 -12.01 -36.45
CA VAL A 550 0.73 -10.97 -35.69
C VAL A 550 2.17 -10.85 -36.19
N LYS A 551 2.59 -9.62 -36.48
CA LYS A 551 3.92 -9.34 -36.99
C LYS A 551 4.99 -9.72 -35.96
N PRO A 552 5.96 -10.62 -36.22
CA PRO A 552 6.92 -11.08 -35.22
C PRO A 552 7.76 -9.96 -34.58
N THR A 553 7.99 -8.86 -35.30
CA THR A 553 8.75 -7.69 -34.83
C THR A 553 8.17 -7.06 -33.55
N VAL A 554 6.85 -7.13 -33.35
CA VAL A 554 6.18 -6.48 -32.20
C VAL A 554 6.12 -7.32 -30.93
N TYR A 555 6.60 -8.58 -30.94
CA TYR A 555 6.57 -9.43 -29.74
C TYR A 555 7.76 -10.40 -29.57
N SER A 556 8.49 -10.73 -30.64
CA SER A 556 9.53 -11.78 -30.61
C SER A 556 10.95 -11.26 -30.86
N THR A 557 11.11 -10.00 -31.26
CA THR A 557 12.43 -9.43 -31.59
C THR A 557 13.12 -8.75 -30.41
N GLY A 558 14.46 -8.63 -30.47
CA GLY A 558 15.29 -8.01 -29.44
C GLY A 558 16.07 -9.01 -28.56
N LYS A 559 16.91 -8.50 -27.65
CA LYS A 559 17.77 -9.31 -26.75
C LYS A 559 17.18 -9.56 -25.36
N ALA A 560 16.17 -8.80 -24.95
CA ALA A 560 15.60 -8.86 -23.60
C ALA A 560 14.43 -9.86 -23.55
N GLU A 561 14.70 -11.09 -23.11
CA GLU A 561 13.70 -12.17 -23.08
C GLU A 561 12.47 -11.86 -22.21
N GLU A 562 12.66 -11.14 -21.10
CA GLU A 562 11.54 -10.73 -20.24
C GLU A 562 10.53 -9.83 -20.98
N ARG A 563 11.01 -8.89 -21.81
CA ARG A 563 10.13 -8.04 -22.61
C ARG A 563 9.34 -8.84 -23.64
N LYS A 564 9.97 -9.82 -24.28
CA LYS A 564 9.29 -10.71 -25.25
C LYS A 564 8.20 -11.51 -24.57
N LYS A 565 8.48 -12.05 -23.39
CA LYS A 565 7.49 -12.79 -22.59
C LYS A 565 6.28 -11.92 -22.25
N PHE A 566 6.50 -10.69 -21.79
CA PHE A 566 5.39 -9.79 -21.46
C PHE A 566 4.60 -9.36 -22.71
N ALA A 567 5.27 -9.04 -23.83
CA ALA A 567 4.59 -8.68 -25.06
C ALA A 567 3.73 -9.83 -25.61
N TYR A 568 4.29 -11.05 -25.63
CA TYR A 568 3.55 -12.26 -26.03
C TYR A 568 2.35 -12.51 -25.11
N SER A 569 2.56 -12.46 -23.79
CA SER A 569 1.49 -12.67 -22.81
C SER A 569 0.38 -11.62 -22.91
N PHE A 570 0.72 -10.35 -23.15
CA PHE A 570 -0.26 -9.30 -23.39
C PHE A 570 -1.14 -9.63 -24.59
N LEU A 571 -0.53 -9.98 -25.74
CA LEU A 571 -1.25 -10.32 -26.96
C LEU A 571 -2.15 -11.55 -26.76
N GLU A 572 -1.63 -12.61 -26.16
CA GLU A 572 -2.40 -13.82 -25.84
C GLU A 572 -3.61 -13.50 -24.95
N LYS A 573 -3.41 -12.76 -23.85
CA LYS A 573 -4.50 -12.38 -22.93
C LYS A 573 -5.48 -11.38 -23.54
N SER A 574 -5.05 -10.60 -24.53
CA SER A 574 -5.91 -9.66 -25.24
C SER A 574 -6.90 -10.34 -26.19
N GLY A 575 -6.62 -11.60 -26.61
CA GLY A 575 -7.49 -12.39 -27.49
C GLY A 575 -6.78 -13.02 -28.70
N VAL A 576 -5.48 -12.78 -28.89
CA VAL A 576 -4.70 -13.38 -29.99
C VAL A 576 -4.52 -14.88 -29.73
N ARG A 577 -4.82 -15.71 -30.73
CA ARG A 577 -4.79 -17.17 -30.61
C ARG A 577 -3.66 -17.82 -31.38
N LEU A 578 -3.22 -19.00 -30.96
CA LEU A 578 -2.32 -19.82 -31.77
C LEU A 578 -3.07 -20.38 -32.98
N PHE A 579 -2.46 -20.36 -34.16
CA PHE A 579 -3.01 -21.05 -35.33
C PHE A 579 -2.72 -22.55 -35.29
N ASP A 580 -3.63 -23.33 -34.70
CA ASP A 580 -3.49 -24.77 -34.49
C ASP A 580 -4.60 -25.60 -35.19
N ALA A 581 -4.57 -26.92 -34.98
CA ALA A 581 -5.57 -27.83 -35.56
C ALA A 581 -7.01 -27.50 -35.11
N LYS A 582 -7.19 -26.94 -33.90
CA LYS A 582 -8.49 -26.52 -33.38
C LYS A 582 -9.02 -25.31 -34.13
N ALA A 583 -8.18 -24.30 -34.36
CA ALA A 583 -8.52 -23.12 -35.13
C ALA A 583 -9.00 -23.47 -36.54
N VAL A 584 -8.36 -24.46 -37.19
CA VAL A 584 -8.79 -24.98 -38.50
C VAL A 584 -10.21 -25.57 -38.45
N ILE A 585 -10.54 -26.34 -37.41
CA ILE A 585 -11.87 -26.95 -37.25
C ILE A 585 -12.94 -25.88 -36.97
N GLU A 586 -12.65 -24.90 -36.11
CA GLU A 586 -13.56 -23.79 -35.81
C GLU A 586 -13.86 -22.94 -37.06
N LEU A 587 -12.84 -22.66 -37.88
CA LEU A 587 -13.00 -21.95 -39.15
C LEU A 587 -13.88 -22.72 -40.14
N LYS A 588 -13.75 -24.06 -40.22
CA LYS A 588 -14.63 -24.90 -41.04
C LYS A 588 -16.06 -24.92 -40.52
N LEU A 589 -16.25 -25.07 -39.21
CA LEU A 589 -17.58 -25.04 -38.58
C LEU A 589 -18.30 -23.70 -38.82
N ALA A 590 -17.57 -22.59 -38.89
CA ALA A 590 -18.12 -21.27 -39.19
C ALA A 590 -18.69 -21.12 -40.61
N GLN A 591 -18.37 -22.03 -41.54
CA GLN A 591 -18.88 -22.02 -42.92
C GLN A 591 -20.32 -22.57 -43.01
N TYR A 592 -20.76 -23.37 -42.03
CA TYR A 592 -22.07 -24.03 -42.02
C TYR A 592 -23.17 -23.14 -41.40
N LYS A 593 -23.46 -22.01 -42.04
CA LYS A 593 -24.47 -21.02 -41.57
C LYS A 593 -25.78 -21.00 -42.35
N SER A 594 -25.79 -21.46 -43.61
CA SER A 594 -26.97 -21.40 -44.50
C SER A 594 -27.34 -22.80 -45.00
N PRO A 595 -28.63 -23.19 -44.99
CA PRO A 595 -29.06 -24.53 -45.40
C PRO A 595 -28.76 -24.80 -46.87
N PRO A 596 -28.34 -26.02 -47.24
CA PRO A 596 -27.94 -26.33 -48.61
C PRO A 596 -29.14 -26.81 -49.44
N THR A 597 -29.23 -26.39 -50.71
CA THR A 597 -30.14 -27.00 -51.70
C THR A 597 -29.65 -28.36 -52.20
N GLN A 598 -28.34 -28.67 -52.07
CA GLN A 598 -27.74 -29.96 -52.40
C GLN A 598 -26.45 -30.19 -51.59
N VAL A 599 -26.28 -31.38 -51.03
CA VAL A 599 -25.09 -31.75 -50.23
C VAL A 599 -23.96 -32.22 -51.17
N ARG A 600 -22.78 -31.59 -51.07
CA ARG A 600 -21.59 -31.91 -51.90
C ARG A 600 -20.67 -32.93 -51.22
N GLU A 601 -19.87 -33.69 -51.98
CA GLU A 601 -18.88 -34.63 -51.43
C GLU A 601 -17.85 -33.99 -50.48
N SER A 602 -17.56 -32.69 -50.64
CA SER A 602 -16.69 -31.92 -49.73
C SER A 602 -17.19 -31.93 -48.28
N TYR A 603 -18.51 -32.00 -48.07
CA TYR A 603 -19.12 -32.07 -46.75
C TYR A 603 -18.74 -33.36 -46.01
N TYR A 604 -18.86 -34.51 -46.67
CA TYR A 604 -18.50 -35.79 -46.05
C TYR A 604 -17.00 -35.90 -45.76
N LYS A 605 -16.16 -35.17 -46.52
CA LYS A 605 -14.72 -35.02 -46.21
C LYS A 605 -14.50 -34.23 -44.93
N ASP A 606 -15.26 -33.16 -44.71
CA ASP A 606 -15.23 -32.39 -43.47
C ASP A 606 -15.73 -33.21 -42.28
N ILE A 607 -16.81 -34.00 -42.42
CA ILE A 607 -17.29 -34.92 -41.39
C ILE A 607 -16.20 -35.93 -41.00
N LYS A 608 -15.50 -36.54 -41.97
CA LYS A 608 -14.36 -37.43 -41.69
C LYS A 608 -13.24 -36.71 -40.94
N GLN A 609 -12.96 -35.45 -41.27
CA GLN A 609 -11.96 -34.63 -40.58
C GLN A 609 -12.39 -34.29 -39.15
N PHE A 610 -13.68 -34.01 -38.92
CA PHE A 610 -14.22 -33.76 -37.58
C PHE A 610 -14.12 -35.01 -36.69
N ILE A 611 -14.47 -36.18 -37.22
CA ILE A 611 -14.31 -37.47 -36.53
C ILE A 611 -12.83 -37.72 -36.21
N ALA A 612 -11.93 -37.53 -37.18
CA ALA A 612 -10.49 -37.72 -36.97
C ALA A 612 -9.91 -36.76 -35.92
N TYR A 613 -10.35 -35.50 -35.94
CA TYR A 613 -9.97 -34.50 -34.93
C TYR A 613 -10.42 -34.91 -33.54
N TRP A 614 -11.68 -35.30 -33.39
CA TRP A 614 -12.21 -35.77 -32.12
C TRP A 614 -11.50 -37.03 -31.61
N LYS A 615 -11.23 -38.02 -32.47
CA LYS A 615 -10.50 -39.23 -32.06
C LYS A 615 -9.10 -38.91 -31.54
N LYS A 616 -8.43 -37.91 -32.12
CA LYS A 616 -7.13 -37.44 -31.63
C LYS A 616 -7.24 -36.59 -30.37
N ASN A 617 -8.35 -35.87 -30.18
CA ASN A 617 -8.60 -34.95 -29.07
C ASN A 617 -9.99 -35.17 -28.42
N PRO A 618 -10.22 -36.28 -27.70
CA PRO A 618 -11.56 -36.65 -27.23
C PRO A 618 -12.21 -35.61 -26.30
N ASN A 619 -11.39 -34.92 -25.50
CA ASN A 619 -11.83 -33.91 -24.53
C ASN A 619 -12.29 -32.60 -25.17
N GLU A 620 -12.00 -32.39 -26.46
CA GLU A 620 -12.36 -31.16 -27.18
C GLU A 620 -13.62 -31.31 -28.05
N GLY A 621 -14.33 -32.42 -27.94
CA GLY A 621 -15.55 -32.68 -28.71
C GLY A 621 -16.67 -31.64 -28.50
N GLY A 622 -16.66 -30.91 -27.38
CA GLY A 622 -17.63 -29.85 -27.09
C GLY A 622 -17.66 -28.70 -28.11
N ILE A 623 -16.62 -28.52 -28.93
CA ILE A 623 -16.62 -27.51 -30.02
C ILE A 623 -17.73 -27.75 -31.05
N PHE A 624 -18.22 -28.99 -31.15
CA PHE A 624 -19.26 -29.40 -32.11
C PHE A 624 -20.68 -29.30 -31.53
N SER A 625 -20.87 -29.43 -30.22
CA SER A 625 -22.18 -29.61 -29.56
C SER A 625 -23.20 -28.48 -29.83
N ASN A 626 -22.73 -27.25 -30.04
CA ASN A 626 -23.60 -26.07 -30.27
C ASN A 626 -23.54 -25.53 -31.71
N LYS A 627 -22.97 -26.29 -32.65
CA LYS A 627 -22.78 -25.87 -34.04
C LYS A 627 -23.78 -26.55 -34.98
N THR A 628 -24.23 -25.83 -35.99
CA THR A 628 -25.10 -26.34 -37.05
C THR A 628 -24.26 -26.96 -38.16
N PHE A 629 -24.21 -28.29 -38.25
CA PHE A 629 -23.41 -28.97 -39.30
C PHE A 629 -23.90 -30.39 -39.64
N LEU A 630 -24.93 -30.89 -38.98
CA LEU A 630 -25.49 -32.23 -39.21
C LEU A 630 -26.79 -32.13 -40.01
N LEU A 631 -27.12 -33.17 -40.77
CA LEU A 631 -28.31 -33.22 -41.61
C LEU A 631 -29.47 -33.91 -40.88
N GLY A 632 -30.64 -33.28 -40.93
CA GLY A 632 -31.92 -33.92 -40.67
C GLY A 632 -32.94 -33.54 -41.76
N VAL A 633 -34.06 -34.26 -41.76
CA VAL A 633 -35.13 -34.12 -42.76
C VAL A 633 -36.37 -33.54 -42.09
N SER A 634 -36.97 -32.48 -42.67
CA SER A 634 -38.22 -31.92 -42.17
C SER A 634 -39.44 -32.77 -42.56
N HIS A 635 -40.62 -32.44 -42.01
CA HIS A 635 -41.89 -33.07 -42.40
C HIS A 635 -42.23 -32.91 -43.89
N ASP A 636 -41.65 -31.90 -44.56
CA ASP A 636 -41.82 -31.61 -45.99
C ASP A 636 -40.71 -32.23 -46.87
N ASN A 637 -39.90 -33.15 -46.33
CA ASN A 637 -38.79 -33.82 -47.02
C ASN A 637 -37.59 -32.94 -47.43
N GLU A 638 -37.46 -31.75 -46.84
CA GLU A 638 -36.34 -30.82 -47.10
C GLU A 638 -35.17 -31.03 -46.13
N LEU A 639 -33.93 -30.80 -46.61
CA LEU A 639 -32.69 -30.98 -45.84
C LEU A 639 -32.26 -29.70 -45.12
N TYR A 640 -31.89 -29.82 -43.84
CA TYR A 640 -31.43 -28.69 -43.03
C TYR A 640 -30.15 -29.01 -42.25
N TRP A 641 -29.34 -27.95 -42.03
CA TRP A 641 -28.28 -28.00 -41.02
C TRP A 641 -28.88 -27.86 -39.63
N LEU A 642 -28.75 -28.91 -38.83
CA LEU A 642 -29.22 -28.98 -37.47
C LEU A 642 -28.05 -29.05 -36.49
N LYS A 643 -28.31 -28.59 -35.28
CA LYS A 643 -27.43 -28.80 -34.13
C LYS A 643 -27.63 -30.21 -33.56
N PRO A 644 -26.62 -30.78 -32.90
CA PRO A 644 -26.73 -32.06 -32.21
C PRO A 644 -27.94 -32.15 -31.26
N ASP A 645 -28.22 -31.08 -30.50
CA ASP A 645 -29.33 -31.05 -29.56
C ASP A 645 -30.72 -31.05 -30.22
N GLN A 646 -30.83 -30.93 -31.54
CA GLN A 646 -32.09 -30.99 -32.28
C GLN A 646 -32.37 -32.38 -32.87
N LEU A 647 -31.43 -33.31 -32.73
CA LEU A 647 -31.47 -34.62 -33.40
C LEU A 647 -31.65 -35.77 -32.40
N CYS A 648 -32.19 -36.89 -32.89
CA CYS A 648 -32.13 -38.18 -32.22
C CYS A 648 -31.48 -39.26 -33.10
N LEU A 649 -30.94 -40.28 -32.45
CA LEU A 649 -30.35 -41.47 -33.05
C LEU A 649 -31.30 -42.64 -32.91
N ASP A 650 -31.67 -43.23 -34.04
CA ASP A 650 -32.46 -44.45 -34.13
C ASP A 650 -31.99 -45.28 -35.35
N ASN A 651 -32.77 -46.28 -35.74
CA ASN A 651 -32.53 -47.11 -36.93
C ASN A 651 -32.30 -46.20 -38.16
N PRO A 652 -31.23 -46.39 -38.97
CA PRO A 652 -30.35 -47.55 -39.05
C PRO A 652 -29.04 -47.50 -38.25
N TYR A 653 -28.86 -46.54 -37.34
CA TYR A 653 -27.62 -46.37 -36.60
C TYR A 653 -27.60 -47.19 -35.30
N ILE A 654 -28.71 -47.15 -34.55
CA ILE A 654 -28.96 -47.91 -33.32
C ILE A 654 -30.47 -48.15 -33.19
N GLU A 655 -30.91 -49.30 -32.73
CA GLU A 655 -32.35 -49.54 -32.50
C GLU A 655 -32.75 -48.94 -31.14
N THR A 656 -33.48 -47.83 -31.14
CA THR A 656 -33.92 -47.14 -29.90
C THR A 656 -35.42 -46.93 -29.85
N GLY A 657 -36.11 -46.80 -30.99
CA GLY A 657 -37.53 -46.45 -31.04
C GLY A 657 -37.81 -44.97 -30.76
N LEU A 658 -36.77 -44.11 -30.69
CA LEU A 658 -36.92 -42.67 -30.52
C LEU A 658 -37.59 -41.99 -31.72
N SER A 659 -37.42 -42.51 -32.93
CA SER A 659 -38.04 -41.95 -34.14
C SER A 659 -39.58 -42.01 -34.12
N GLU A 660 -40.17 -42.95 -33.38
CA GLU A 660 -41.63 -43.02 -33.16
C GLU A 660 -42.14 -41.94 -32.19
N MET A 661 -41.23 -41.34 -31.41
CA MET A 661 -41.53 -40.44 -30.28
C MET A 661 -41.23 -38.97 -30.58
N VAL A 662 -40.98 -38.63 -31.84
CA VAL A 662 -40.65 -37.27 -32.31
C VAL A 662 -41.69 -36.25 -31.86
N SER A 663 -42.97 -36.62 -31.81
CA SER A 663 -44.07 -35.76 -31.34
C SER A 663 -44.00 -35.41 -29.85
N ILE A 664 -43.25 -36.19 -29.05
CA ILE A 664 -43.06 -36.00 -27.62
C ILE A 664 -41.81 -35.16 -27.35
N HIS A 665 -40.64 -35.58 -27.84
CA HIS A 665 -39.36 -34.91 -27.55
C HIS A 665 -38.93 -33.85 -28.56
N GLY A 666 -39.61 -33.77 -29.72
CA GLY A 666 -39.35 -32.76 -30.75
C GLY A 666 -37.97 -32.87 -31.41
N LYS A 667 -37.31 -34.03 -31.35
CA LYS A 667 -35.99 -34.26 -31.95
C LYS A 667 -36.16 -35.02 -33.26
N ILE A 668 -35.51 -34.56 -34.31
CA ILE A 668 -35.63 -35.14 -35.65
C ILE A 668 -34.63 -36.30 -35.79
N PRO A 669 -35.00 -37.44 -36.38
CA PRO A 669 -34.03 -38.50 -36.69
C PRO A 669 -32.91 -37.97 -37.59
N ILE A 670 -31.66 -38.34 -37.27
CA ILE A 670 -30.52 -38.00 -38.14
C ILE A 670 -30.71 -38.64 -39.52
N TYR A 671 -30.36 -37.90 -40.59
CA TYR A 671 -30.62 -38.34 -41.96
C TYR A 671 -29.90 -39.66 -42.32
N ASP A 672 -30.56 -40.62 -42.95
CA ASP A 672 -30.02 -41.97 -43.16
C ASP A 672 -28.87 -42.05 -44.18
N SER A 673 -28.70 -41.06 -45.05
CA SER A 673 -27.70 -41.11 -46.13
C SER A 673 -26.24 -41.23 -45.65
N TYR A 674 -25.93 -40.93 -44.38
CA TYR A 674 -24.59 -41.17 -43.86
C TYR A 674 -24.22 -42.66 -43.88
N LYS A 675 -25.19 -43.57 -43.79
CA LYS A 675 -24.99 -45.02 -43.91
C LYS A 675 -24.43 -45.42 -45.28
N ASP A 676 -24.88 -44.76 -46.34
CA ASP A 676 -24.46 -45.07 -47.71
C ASP A 676 -23.12 -44.41 -48.09
N LYS A 677 -22.73 -43.35 -47.37
CA LYS A 677 -21.55 -42.52 -47.68
C LYS A 677 -20.34 -42.77 -46.76
N LEU A 678 -20.55 -43.42 -45.62
CA LEU A 678 -19.49 -43.80 -44.69
C LEU A 678 -19.25 -45.31 -44.76
N SER A 679 -17.98 -45.75 -44.71
CA SER A 679 -17.68 -47.18 -44.58
C SER A 679 -18.13 -47.69 -43.21
N GLU A 680 -18.30 -49.00 -43.06
CA GLU A 680 -18.78 -49.62 -41.81
C GLU A 680 -17.95 -49.22 -40.56
N THR A 681 -16.63 -49.11 -40.73
CA THR A 681 -15.71 -48.61 -39.69
C THR A 681 -15.95 -47.14 -39.34
N HIS A 682 -16.10 -46.27 -40.36
CA HIS A 682 -16.39 -44.85 -40.16
C HIS A 682 -17.80 -44.62 -39.60
N LEU A 683 -18.75 -45.50 -39.90
CA LEU A 683 -20.12 -45.43 -39.38
C LEU A 683 -20.15 -45.70 -37.87
N LYS A 684 -19.37 -46.69 -37.38
CA LYS A 684 -19.20 -46.92 -35.93
C LYS A 684 -18.56 -45.72 -35.22
N ASP A 685 -17.49 -45.17 -35.80
CA ASP A 685 -16.83 -43.97 -35.28
C ASP A 685 -17.76 -42.75 -35.30
N PHE A 686 -18.59 -42.62 -36.34
CA PHE A 686 -19.58 -41.55 -36.47
C PHE A 686 -20.66 -41.68 -35.41
N THR A 687 -21.26 -42.86 -35.21
CA THR A 687 -22.26 -43.09 -34.16
C THR A 687 -21.69 -42.77 -32.76
N ALA A 688 -20.45 -43.16 -32.48
CA ALA A 688 -19.78 -42.82 -31.22
C ALA A 688 -19.55 -41.29 -31.08
N PHE A 689 -19.13 -40.64 -32.16
CA PHE A 689 -18.97 -39.19 -32.23
C PHE A 689 -20.30 -38.46 -31.98
N LEU A 690 -21.40 -38.91 -32.58
CA LEU A 690 -22.74 -38.34 -32.43
C LEU A 690 -23.28 -38.45 -30.99
N LYS A 691 -23.06 -39.60 -30.34
CA LYS A 691 -23.38 -39.77 -28.92
C LYS A 691 -22.57 -38.79 -28.05
N MET A 692 -21.27 -38.65 -28.34
CA MET A 692 -20.39 -37.74 -27.61
C MET A 692 -20.83 -36.27 -27.72
N ILE A 693 -21.18 -35.79 -28.91
CA ILE A 693 -21.56 -34.38 -29.10
C ILE A 693 -22.95 -34.04 -28.55
N GLY A 694 -23.71 -35.02 -28.03
CA GLY A 694 -24.96 -34.81 -27.32
C GLY A 694 -26.24 -35.09 -28.13
N ILE A 695 -26.18 -35.91 -29.17
CA ILE A 695 -27.40 -36.35 -29.87
C ILE A 695 -28.18 -37.32 -28.99
N MET A 696 -29.51 -37.14 -28.94
CA MET A 696 -30.40 -37.97 -28.12
C MET A 696 -30.40 -39.42 -28.62
N HIS A 697 -30.02 -40.37 -27.77
CA HIS A 697 -29.92 -41.79 -28.13
C HIS A 697 -30.53 -42.73 -27.07
N GLU A 698 -31.03 -42.16 -25.97
CA GLU A 698 -31.76 -42.83 -24.90
C GLU A 698 -32.61 -41.77 -24.15
N LEU A 699 -33.55 -42.19 -23.31
CA LEU A 699 -34.23 -41.29 -22.39
C LEU A 699 -33.34 -41.01 -21.17
N GLU A 700 -32.91 -39.77 -21.03
CA GLU A 700 -32.08 -39.35 -19.92
C GLU A 700 -32.93 -38.96 -18.70
N ILE A 701 -32.60 -39.53 -17.54
CA ILE A 701 -33.14 -39.07 -16.25
C ILE A 701 -32.35 -37.85 -15.79
N LYS A 702 -33.02 -36.70 -15.80
CA LYS A 702 -32.41 -35.41 -15.48
C LYS A 702 -32.56 -35.08 -14.02
N ASN A 703 -31.55 -34.40 -13.47
CA ASN A 703 -31.70 -33.70 -12.21
C ASN A 703 -32.61 -32.48 -12.43
N VAL A 704 -33.76 -32.47 -11.80
CA VAL A 704 -34.76 -31.40 -11.87
C VAL A 704 -34.95 -30.79 -10.49
N GLY A 705 -35.52 -29.58 -10.44
CA GLY A 705 -35.81 -28.95 -9.15
C GLY A 705 -36.99 -29.62 -8.45
N THR A 706 -36.98 -29.63 -7.12
CA THR A 706 -38.03 -30.22 -6.27
C THR A 706 -39.37 -29.48 -6.26
N HIS A 707 -39.55 -28.44 -7.08
CA HIS A 707 -40.70 -27.54 -7.09
C HIS A 707 -41.92 -28.10 -7.82
N GLU A 708 -41.70 -29.01 -8.77
CA GLU A 708 -42.76 -29.75 -9.49
C GLU A 708 -43.04 -31.10 -8.81
N ASN A 709 -42.34 -31.41 -7.71
CA ASN A 709 -42.60 -32.65 -6.98
C ASN A 709 -44.01 -32.60 -6.36
N PRO A 710 -44.82 -33.66 -6.49
CA PRO A 710 -46.15 -33.73 -5.85
C PRO A 710 -46.11 -33.53 -4.32
N HIS A 711 -44.97 -33.79 -3.68
CA HIS A 711 -44.73 -33.58 -2.25
C HIS A 711 -43.93 -32.29 -1.96
N THR A 712 -43.99 -31.28 -2.84
CA THR A 712 -43.29 -29.98 -2.68
C THR A 712 -43.56 -29.33 -1.33
N GLY A 713 -44.78 -29.46 -0.79
CA GLY A 713 -45.12 -28.92 0.53
C GLY A 713 -44.26 -29.48 1.67
N VAL A 714 -43.86 -30.75 1.59
CA VAL A 714 -42.95 -31.39 2.55
C VAL A 714 -41.52 -30.91 2.32
N LEU A 715 -41.06 -30.90 1.07
CA LEU A 715 -39.69 -30.52 0.70
C LEU A 715 -39.38 -29.05 1.02
N TRP A 716 -40.33 -28.14 0.81
CA TRP A 716 -40.16 -26.69 0.98
C TRP A 716 -40.76 -26.13 2.27
N GLN A 717 -41.09 -26.98 3.24
CA GLN A 717 -41.70 -26.54 4.50
C GLN A 717 -40.88 -25.45 5.24
N ASP A 718 -39.56 -25.45 5.08
CA ASP A 718 -38.66 -24.49 5.75
C ASP A 718 -38.60 -23.12 5.05
N ARG A 719 -39.18 -23.00 3.84
CA ARG A 719 -39.19 -21.76 3.05
C ARG A 719 -39.99 -20.62 3.71
N ASN A 720 -41.05 -20.96 4.46
CA ASN A 720 -41.96 -19.99 5.07
C ASN A 720 -41.53 -19.56 6.49
N ARG A 721 -40.37 -20.01 6.99
CA ARG A 721 -39.85 -19.58 8.30
C ARG A 721 -39.13 -18.23 8.18
N HIS A 722 -39.38 -17.32 9.12
CA HIS A 722 -38.69 -16.02 9.16
C HIS A 722 -37.17 -16.20 9.19
N ARG A 723 -36.47 -15.52 8.26
CA ARG A 723 -34.99 -15.50 8.06
C ARG A 723 -34.35 -16.74 7.40
N THR A 724 -35.10 -17.65 6.78
CA THR A 724 -34.48 -18.73 5.97
C THR A 724 -33.73 -18.15 4.76
N LYS A 725 -32.40 -18.35 4.69
CA LYS A 725 -31.56 -17.96 3.54
C LYS A 725 -31.05 -19.20 2.80
N TRP A 726 -31.24 -19.21 1.48
CA TRP A 726 -30.64 -20.18 0.57
C TRP A 726 -29.18 -19.82 0.35
N THR A 727 -28.27 -20.77 0.57
CA THR A 727 -26.81 -20.55 0.43
C THR A 727 -26.22 -21.53 -0.57
N SER A 728 -24.91 -21.41 -0.83
CA SER A 728 -24.15 -22.35 -1.68
C SER A 728 -24.15 -23.79 -1.17
N THR A 729 -24.66 -24.05 0.04
CA THR A 729 -24.78 -25.40 0.63
C THR A 729 -26.20 -25.99 0.55
N ALA A 730 -27.12 -25.28 -0.11
CA ALA A 730 -28.48 -25.74 -0.36
C ALA A 730 -28.48 -27.03 -1.18
N ILE A 731 -29.46 -27.90 -0.93
CA ILE A 731 -29.75 -29.08 -1.75
C ILE A 731 -31.14 -28.86 -2.32
N ASN A 732 -31.27 -29.00 -3.64
CA ASN A 732 -32.53 -28.98 -4.36
C ASN A 732 -32.42 -29.98 -5.51
N GLU A 733 -32.52 -31.26 -5.16
CA GLU A 733 -32.27 -32.38 -6.06
C GLU A 733 -33.55 -33.19 -6.21
N ASP A 734 -34.05 -33.33 -7.42
CA ASP A 734 -35.11 -34.26 -7.79
C ASP A 734 -34.77 -34.87 -9.14
N TYR A 735 -35.50 -35.89 -9.58
CA TYR A 735 -35.20 -36.62 -10.80
C TYR A 735 -36.48 -36.92 -11.57
N SER A 736 -36.45 -36.66 -12.88
CA SER A 736 -37.56 -36.94 -13.78
C SER A 736 -37.06 -37.14 -15.22
N ILE A 737 -37.94 -37.63 -16.10
CA ILE A 737 -37.73 -37.68 -17.55
C ILE A 737 -38.54 -36.54 -18.17
N SER A 738 -37.94 -35.79 -19.10
CA SER A 738 -38.66 -34.72 -19.81
C SER A 738 -39.89 -35.29 -20.51
N TYR A 739 -41.08 -34.73 -20.25
CA TYR A 739 -42.36 -35.17 -20.80
C TYR A 739 -42.78 -36.60 -20.38
N ILE A 740 -42.36 -37.08 -19.22
CA ILE A 740 -42.67 -38.44 -18.71
C ILE A 740 -44.15 -38.82 -18.83
N ASP A 741 -45.07 -37.91 -18.52
CA ASP A 741 -46.52 -38.16 -18.61
C ASP A 741 -46.96 -38.50 -20.04
N LYS A 742 -46.40 -37.81 -21.05
CA LYS A 742 -46.74 -38.07 -22.46
C LYS A 742 -46.27 -39.46 -22.91
N TYR A 743 -45.10 -39.90 -22.44
CA TYR A 743 -44.60 -41.25 -22.72
C TYR A 743 -45.49 -42.32 -22.05
N LEU A 744 -45.93 -42.07 -20.81
CA LEU A 744 -46.81 -42.97 -20.07
C LEU A 744 -48.21 -43.06 -20.69
N ASP A 745 -48.75 -41.94 -21.19
CA ASP A 745 -50.08 -41.87 -21.80
C ASP A 745 -50.14 -42.54 -23.19
N MET A 746 -49.01 -42.63 -23.88
CA MET A 746 -48.96 -43.20 -25.24
C MET A 746 -49.29 -44.70 -25.29
N LYS A 747 -49.10 -45.43 -24.18
CA LYS A 747 -49.32 -46.89 -24.07
C LYS A 747 -48.78 -47.66 -25.29
N SER A 748 -47.55 -47.36 -25.67
CA SER A 748 -46.81 -48.07 -26.72
C SER A 748 -45.72 -48.94 -26.08
N VAL A 749 -45.48 -50.11 -26.66
CA VAL A 749 -44.38 -50.99 -26.24
C VAL A 749 -43.05 -50.26 -26.38
N SER A 750 -42.81 -49.55 -27.48
CA SER A 750 -41.57 -48.79 -27.71
C SER A 750 -41.34 -47.70 -26.65
N ALA A 751 -42.41 -46.98 -26.28
CA ALA A 751 -42.34 -45.95 -25.22
C ALA A 751 -42.05 -46.56 -23.86
N SER A 752 -42.67 -47.70 -23.56
CA SER A 752 -42.42 -48.44 -22.31
C SER A 752 -41.02 -49.04 -22.27
N CYS A 753 -40.48 -49.56 -23.37
CA CYS A 753 -39.08 -50.01 -23.44
C CYS A 753 -38.12 -48.87 -23.15
N LEU A 754 -38.31 -47.70 -23.78
CA LEU A 754 -37.49 -46.51 -23.53
C LEU A 754 -37.51 -46.05 -22.06
N LEU A 755 -38.69 -46.03 -21.43
CA LEU A 755 -38.84 -45.70 -20.01
C LEU A 755 -38.21 -46.77 -19.10
N TRP A 756 -38.34 -48.04 -19.46
CA TRP A 756 -37.78 -49.16 -18.72
C TRP A 756 -36.25 -49.17 -18.77
N ASP A 757 -35.68 -48.99 -19.96
CA ASP A 757 -34.23 -48.94 -20.15
C ASP A 757 -33.62 -47.74 -19.41
N ALA A 758 -34.25 -46.57 -19.47
CA ALA A 758 -33.83 -45.43 -18.67
C ALA A 758 -33.83 -45.74 -17.17
N LEU A 759 -34.86 -46.45 -16.70
CA LEU A 759 -35.01 -46.78 -15.29
C LEU A 759 -33.96 -47.78 -14.78
N ILE A 760 -33.68 -48.86 -15.52
CA ILE A 760 -32.73 -49.90 -15.06
C ILE A 760 -31.27 -49.44 -15.16
N HIS A 761 -30.95 -48.52 -16.07
CA HIS A 761 -29.61 -47.95 -16.21
C HIS A 761 -29.36 -46.73 -15.31
N ALA A 762 -30.40 -46.21 -14.63
CA ALA A 762 -30.28 -45.04 -13.79
C ALA A 762 -29.56 -45.28 -12.45
N SER A 763 -29.09 -44.18 -11.88
CA SER A 763 -28.51 -44.14 -10.54
C SER A 763 -29.56 -44.40 -9.47
N SER A 764 -29.21 -45.16 -8.43
CA SER A 764 -30.06 -45.37 -7.25
C SER A 764 -30.47 -44.06 -6.54
N LYS A 765 -29.72 -42.98 -6.74
CA LYS A 765 -30.07 -41.63 -6.24
C LYS A 765 -31.38 -41.11 -6.81
N SER A 766 -31.75 -41.54 -8.02
CA SER A 766 -32.97 -41.12 -8.70
C SER A 766 -34.26 -41.62 -8.03
N ALA A 767 -34.16 -42.45 -6.98
CA ALA A 767 -35.30 -42.93 -6.22
C ALA A 767 -35.97 -41.82 -5.38
N LYS A 768 -35.21 -40.81 -4.95
CA LYS A 768 -35.66 -39.82 -3.96
C LYS A 768 -35.37 -38.38 -4.39
N ALA A 769 -36.30 -37.50 -4.06
CA ALA A 769 -36.12 -36.05 -4.06
C ALA A 769 -35.58 -35.59 -2.70
N ARG A 770 -34.67 -34.61 -2.70
CA ARG A 770 -33.97 -34.11 -1.52
C ARG A 770 -33.93 -32.58 -1.52
N CYS A 771 -34.31 -31.97 -0.40
CA CYS A 771 -34.30 -30.51 -0.24
C CYS A 771 -33.72 -30.08 1.11
N ARG A 772 -32.85 -29.05 1.09
CA ARG A 772 -32.49 -28.24 2.27
C ARG A 772 -32.05 -26.83 1.83
N PRO A 773 -32.37 -25.76 2.58
CA PRO A 773 -31.92 -24.40 2.24
C PRO A 773 -30.44 -24.12 2.56
N ASN A 774 -29.87 -24.75 3.60
CA ASN A 774 -28.45 -24.67 3.97
C ASN A 774 -28.08 -25.75 5.01
N GLN A 775 -26.80 -25.84 5.43
CA GLN A 775 -26.31 -26.85 6.39
C GLN A 775 -26.96 -26.82 7.79
N GLN A 776 -27.66 -25.76 8.18
CA GLN A 776 -28.31 -25.67 9.49
C GLN A 776 -29.66 -26.42 9.55
N TYR A 777 -30.19 -26.84 8.40
CA TYR A 777 -31.48 -27.51 8.28
C TYR A 777 -31.29 -29.00 7.92
N PRO A 778 -32.13 -29.91 8.44
CA PRO A 778 -32.07 -31.32 8.07
C PRO A 778 -32.42 -31.51 6.59
N ILE A 779 -31.86 -32.55 5.97
CA ILE A 779 -32.22 -32.94 4.59
C ILE A 779 -33.61 -33.57 4.65
N ARG A 780 -34.54 -33.02 3.89
CA ARG A 780 -35.88 -33.58 3.70
C ARG A 780 -35.86 -34.48 2.48
N GLU A 781 -36.36 -35.70 2.62
CA GLU A 781 -36.39 -36.69 1.54
C GLU A 781 -37.81 -37.20 1.30
N VAL A 782 -38.22 -37.29 0.03
CA VAL A 782 -39.48 -37.91 -0.43
C VAL A 782 -39.22 -38.70 -1.71
N GLU A 783 -40.24 -39.40 -2.25
CA GLU A 783 -40.12 -40.05 -3.56
C GLU A 783 -39.81 -39.02 -4.67
N SER A 784 -38.94 -39.37 -5.61
CA SER A 784 -38.66 -38.50 -6.77
C SER A 784 -39.89 -38.40 -7.67
N GLN A 785 -39.93 -37.36 -8.51
CA GLN A 785 -40.95 -37.25 -9.56
C GLN A 785 -40.97 -38.51 -10.43
N LEU A 786 -39.80 -38.99 -10.87
CA LEU A 786 -39.66 -40.22 -11.64
C LEU A 786 -40.39 -41.41 -10.98
N VAL A 787 -40.07 -41.70 -9.72
CA VAL A 787 -40.71 -42.81 -8.99
C VAL A 787 -42.19 -42.55 -8.81
N TYR A 788 -42.59 -41.32 -8.49
CA TYR A 788 -43.98 -40.96 -8.27
C TYR A 788 -44.86 -41.29 -9.48
N HIS A 789 -44.46 -40.86 -10.67
CA HIS A 789 -45.19 -41.06 -11.93
C HIS A 789 -45.17 -42.53 -12.35
N LEU A 790 -43.99 -43.16 -12.40
CA LEU A 790 -43.87 -44.55 -12.83
C LEU A 790 -44.62 -45.53 -11.91
N LYS A 791 -44.66 -45.26 -10.59
CA LYS A 791 -45.34 -46.12 -9.60
C LYS A 791 -46.86 -46.13 -9.75
N ARG A 792 -47.46 -45.04 -10.25
CA ARG A 792 -48.92 -44.82 -10.23
C ARG A 792 -49.63 -45.10 -11.54
N HIS A 793 -48.89 -45.07 -12.66
CA HIS A 793 -49.44 -45.30 -13.98
C HIS A 793 -49.38 -46.78 -14.39
N ALA A 794 -50.32 -47.21 -15.22
CA ALA A 794 -50.31 -48.53 -15.83
C ALA A 794 -49.61 -48.44 -17.20
N TRP A 795 -48.31 -48.73 -17.22
CA TRP A 795 -47.43 -48.46 -18.36
C TRP A 795 -46.53 -49.65 -18.74
N ILE A 796 -46.52 -50.75 -17.98
CA ILE A 796 -45.72 -51.93 -18.31
C ILE A 796 -46.64 -52.95 -19.00
N PRO A 797 -46.42 -53.30 -20.27
CA PRO A 797 -47.20 -54.33 -20.95
C PRO A 797 -46.82 -55.73 -20.44
N ASP A 798 -47.81 -56.53 -20.06
CA ASP A 798 -47.62 -57.95 -19.76
C ASP A 798 -47.42 -58.78 -21.06
N LYS A 799 -47.21 -60.09 -20.90
CA LYS A 799 -47.08 -61.04 -22.03
C LYS A 799 -48.29 -61.08 -22.98
N SER A 800 -49.47 -60.67 -22.50
CA SER A 800 -50.70 -60.58 -23.30
C SER A 800 -50.84 -59.22 -24.00
N GLY A 801 -49.98 -58.25 -23.68
CA GLY A 801 -50.02 -56.88 -24.20
C GLY A 801 -50.86 -55.91 -23.37
N ASP A 802 -51.40 -56.34 -22.22
CA ASP A 802 -52.16 -55.47 -21.34
C ASP A 802 -51.22 -54.64 -20.46
N PHE A 803 -51.44 -53.32 -20.43
CA PHE A 803 -50.64 -52.41 -19.62
C PHE A 803 -51.07 -52.46 -18.15
N LYS A 804 -50.15 -52.88 -17.27
CA LYS A 804 -50.36 -52.98 -15.82
C LYS A 804 -49.52 -51.95 -15.07
N LYS A 805 -49.88 -51.73 -13.80
CA LYS A 805 -49.06 -50.94 -12.86
C LYS A 805 -47.88 -51.80 -12.40
N PRO A 806 -46.73 -51.19 -12.07
CA PRO A 806 -45.59 -51.94 -11.55
C PRO A 806 -45.95 -52.85 -10.36
N GLN A 807 -46.78 -52.35 -9.45
CA GLN A 807 -47.19 -53.06 -8.23
C GLN A 807 -47.91 -54.37 -8.48
N ASP A 808 -48.57 -54.49 -9.63
CA ASP A 808 -49.37 -55.64 -10.04
C ASP A 808 -48.60 -56.61 -10.95
N MET A 809 -47.34 -56.28 -11.30
CA MET A 809 -46.48 -57.08 -12.17
C MET A 809 -45.56 -58.00 -11.35
N THR A 810 -45.54 -59.29 -11.67
CA THR A 810 -44.50 -60.20 -11.20
C THR A 810 -43.36 -60.31 -12.21
N LYS A 811 -42.23 -60.88 -11.79
CA LYS A 811 -41.09 -61.14 -12.70
C LYS A 811 -41.50 -62.04 -13.88
N ASP A 812 -42.43 -62.96 -13.66
CA ASP A 812 -42.88 -63.91 -14.67
C ASP A 812 -43.87 -63.29 -15.67
N ASP A 813 -44.45 -62.14 -15.36
CA ASP A 813 -45.38 -61.41 -16.25
C ASP A 813 -44.66 -60.55 -17.29
N LEU A 814 -43.36 -60.31 -17.12
CA LEU A 814 -42.57 -59.44 -18.00
C LEU A 814 -42.32 -60.06 -19.39
N ARG A 815 -42.37 -59.21 -20.41
CA ARG A 815 -41.99 -59.54 -21.80
C ARG A 815 -40.47 -59.66 -21.94
N ILE A 816 -40.01 -60.27 -23.03
CA ILE A 816 -38.57 -60.45 -23.32
C ILE A 816 -37.84 -59.11 -23.51
N ASP A 817 -38.54 -58.09 -24.03
CA ASP A 817 -38.02 -56.74 -24.25
C ASP A 817 -37.83 -55.93 -22.95
N PHE A 818 -38.18 -56.50 -21.78
CA PHE A 818 -38.15 -55.84 -20.47
C PHE A 818 -37.25 -56.63 -19.51
N PRO A 819 -35.91 -56.51 -19.63
CA PRO A 819 -34.99 -57.25 -18.78
C PRO A 819 -35.15 -56.85 -17.30
N TYR A 820 -35.23 -57.84 -16.42
CA TYR A 820 -35.33 -57.60 -14.97
C TYR A 820 -33.94 -57.34 -14.37
N ASP A 821 -33.62 -56.07 -14.09
CA ASP A 821 -32.41 -55.65 -13.39
C ASP A 821 -32.75 -54.59 -12.33
N ASP A 822 -32.66 -54.97 -11.05
CA ASP A 822 -32.92 -54.08 -9.91
C ASP A 822 -31.66 -53.80 -9.07
N ARG A 823 -30.47 -53.88 -9.67
CA ARG A 823 -29.20 -53.57 -8.96
C ARG A 823 -29.16 -52.14 -8.44
N ASN A 824 -29.88 -51.21 -9.08
CA ASN A 824 -30.01 -49.82 -8.64
C ASN A 824 -31.16 -49.59 -7.63
N GLY A 825 -31.99 -50.60 -7.36
CA GLY A 825 -33.13 -50.53 -6.43
C GLY A 825 -34.32 -49.71 -6.93
N LEU A 826 -34.35 -49.29 -8.19
CA LEU A 826 -35.43 -48.44 -8.74
C LEU A 826 -36.67 -49.24 -9.13
N LEU A 827 -36.54 -50.52 -9.51
CA LEU A 827 -37.71 -51.40 -9.70
C LEU A 827 -38.38 -51.66 -8.34
N THR A 828 -37.59 -51.84 -7.28
CA THR A 828 -38.11 -51.86 -5.91
C THR A 828 -38.77 -50.53 -5.52
N ALA A 829 -38.18 -49.39 -5.88
CA ALA A 829 -38.74 -48.07 -5.53
C ALA A 829 -40.13 -47.81 -6.14
N ILE A 830 -40.35 -48.20 -7.41
CA ILE A 830 -41.67 -48.13 -8.06
C ILE A 830 -42.62 -49.25 -7.61
N GLY A 831 -42.13 -50.19 -6.80
CA GLY A 831 -42.91 -51.22 -6.13
C GLY A 831 -43.21 -52.44 -6.98
N VAL A 832 -42.34 -52.82 -7.93
CA VAL A 832 -42.58 -54.00 -8.80
C VAL A 832 -42.92 -55.25 -7.96
N GLY A 833 -44.13 -55.78 -8.13
CA GLY A 833 -44.62 -56.97 -7.44
C GLY A 833 -44.98 -56.81 -5.96
N GLU A 834 -45.10 -55.58 -5.44
CA GLU A 834 -45.50 -55.33 -4.04
C GLU A 834 -46.91 -55.86 -3.71
N ASN A 835 -47.90 -55.66 -4.59
CA ASN A 835 -49.27 -56.12 -4.35
C ASN A 835 -49.36 -57.65 -4.44
N ALA A 836 -48.63 -58.25 -5.39
CA ALA A 836 -48.53 -59.70 -5.52
C ALA A 836 -47.93 -60.35 -4.24
N LYS A 837 -46.93 -59.71 -3.61
CA LYS A 837 -46.34 -60.19 -2.34
C LYS A 837 -47.30 -60.08 -1.14
N LYS A 838 -48.05 -58.98 -1.01
CA LYS A 838 -49.01 -58.78 0.11
C LYS A 838 -50.20 -59.75 0.06
N GLN A 839 -50.51 -60.30 -1.11
CA GLN A 839 -51.56 -61.30 -1.27
C GLN A 839 -51.11 -62.72 -0.89
N CYS A 840 -49.82 -62.97 -0.71
CA CYS A 840 -49.27 -64.26 -0.29
C CYS A 840 -49.62 -64.56 1.19
N GLU A 841 -49.99 -65.80 1.49
CA GLU A 841 -50.40 -66.23 2.84
C GLU A 841 -49.31 -66.05 3.90
N GLU A 842 -48.05 -66.16 3.50
CA GLU A 842 -46.88 -66.01 4.38
C GLU A 842 -46.75 -64.60 4.97
N TYR A 843 -47.14 -63.57 4.21
CA TYR A 843 -47.16 -62.18 4.68
C TYR A 843 -48.30 -61.94 5.68
N LYS A 844 -49.49 -62.49 5.41
CA LYS A 844 -50.66 -62.36 6.30
C LYS A 844 -50.38 -62.96 7.69
N ALA A 845 -49.69 -64.10 7.73
CA ALA A 845 -49.30 -64.73 8.99
C ALA A 845 -48.31 -63.88 9.81
N ARG A 846 -47.33 -63.25 9.16
CA ARG A 846 -46.36 -62.36 9.83
C ARG A 846 -46.97 -61.05 10.31
N ASP A 847 -47.89 -60.47 9.53
CA ASP A 847 -48.59 -59.24 9.90
C ASP A 847 -49.50 -59.43 11.11
N GLN A 848 -50.18 -60.58 11.18
CA GLN A 848 -50.96 -60.96 12.36
C GLN A 848 -50.08 -61.12 13.60
N SER A 849 -48.93 -61.81 13.46
CA SER A 849 -47.99 -61.99 14.57
C SER A 849 -47.41 -60.67 15.09
N ALA A 850 -47.19 -59.67 14.23
CA ALA A 850 -46.72 -58.36 14.66
C ALA A 850 -47.79 -57.58 15.45
N LYS A 851 -49.05 -57.66 15.02
CA LYS A 851 -50.20 -57.09 15.74
C LYS A 851 -50.37 -57.72 17.12
N ASP A 852 -50.19 -59.03 17.22
CA ASP A 852 -50.26 -59.74 18.50
C ASP A 852 -49.15 -59.32 19.48
N ASN A 853 -48.03 -58.77 18.98
CA ASN A 853 -46.93 -58.24 19.79
C ASN A 853 -47.01 -56.71 20.02
N GLY A 854 -48.15 -56.10 19.71
CA GLY A 854 -48.41 -54.68 19.98
C GLY A 854 -47.84 -53.71 18.95
N PHE A 855 -47.53 -54.18 17.74
CA PHE A 855 -47.11 -53.35 16.61
C PHE A 855 -48.23 -53.28 15.56
N ASP A 856 -48.40 -52.16 14.87
CA ASP A 856 -49.51 -51.95 13.93
C ASP A 856 -49.38 -52.80 12.64
N SER A 857 -48.18 -53.29 12.32
CA SER A 857 -47.91 -54.12 11.13
C SER A 857 -46.62 -54.95 11.24
N ALA A 858 -46.48 -55.97 10.39
CA ALA A 858 -45.23 -56.72 10.20
C ALA A 858 -44.03 -55.82 9.87
N GLU A 859 -44.28 -54.71 9.18
CA GLU A 859 -43.25 -53.78 8.74
C GLU A 859 -42.77 -52.88 9.88
N GLU A 860 -43.66 -52.54 10.82
CA GLU A 860 -43.30 -51.80 12.03
C GLU A 860 -42.43 -52.64 12.97
N LEU A 861 -42.82 -53.89 13.23
CA LEU A 861 -42.03 -54.83 14.01
C LEU A 861 -40.62 -55.03 13.40
N ALA A 862 -40.53 -55.11 12.06
CA ALA A 862 -39.25 -55.25 11.36
C ALA A 862 -38.33 -54.02 11.51
N LYS A 863 -38.89 -52.81 11.62
CA LYS A 863 -38.09 -51.59 11.87
C LYS A 863 -37.48 -51.61 13.27
N TRP A 864 -38.24 -52.04 14.29
CA TRP A 864 -37.76 -52.16 15.66
C TRP A 864 -36.67 -53.23 15.84
N LEU A 865 -36.79 -54.35 15.11
CA LEU A 865 -35.74 -55.38 15.09
C LEU A 865 -34.42 -54.85 14.50
N LYS A 866 -34.48 -54.06 13.42
CA LYS A 866 -33.27 -53.45 12.83
C LYS A 866 -32.59 -52.44 13.75
N VAL A 867 -33.34 -51.69 14.57
CA VAL A 867 -32.76 -50.78 15.58
C VAL A 867 -31.96 -51.57 16.61
N LYS A 868 -32.48 -52.73 17.04
CA LYS A 868 -31.81 -53.63 17.96
C LYS A 868 -30.57 -54.30 17.33
N GLU A 869 -30.66 -54.71 16.06
CA GLU A 869 -29.54 -55.30 15.31
C GLU A 869 -28.42 -54.31 14.99
N ALA A 870 -28.74 -53.02 14.85
CA ALA A 870 -27.76 -51.94 14.67
C ALA A 870 -26.95 -51.64 15.95
N GLY A 871 -27.12 -52.42 17.02
CA GLY A 871 -26.34 -52.32 18.25
C GLY A 871 -26.69 -51.11 19.11
N ILE A 872 -27.88 -50.53 18.94
CA ILE A 872 -28.40 -49.45 19.78
C ILE A 872 -29.39 -50.07 20.78
N PRO A 873 -28.99 -50.27 22.05
CA PRO A 873 -29.92 -50.67 23.10
C PRO A 873 -31.02 -49.62 23.23
N PRO A 874 -32.30 -50.02 23.42
CA PRO A 874 -33.37 -49.08 23.79
C PRO A 874 -33.00 -48.22 25.02
N GLU A 875 -32.15 -48.78 25.87
CA GLU A 875 -31.55 -48.18 27.06
C GLU A 875 -30.68 -46.95 26.75
N ASP A 876 -29.92 -46.98 25.64
CA ASP A 876 -29.02 -45.88 25.24
C ASP A 876 -29.78 -44.70 24.62
N ILE A 877 -30.89 -44.98 23.92
CA ILE A 877 -31.81 -43.95 23.40
C ILE A 877 -32.49 -43.22 24.56
N LEU A 878 -32.90 -43.97 25.60
CA LEU A 878 -33.41 -43.41 26.85
C LEU A 878 -32.34 -42.65 27.63
N ALA A 879 -31.09 -43.14 27.67
CA ALA A 879 -29.96 -42.51 28.37
C ALA A 879 -29.55 -41.16 27.76
N GLN A 880 -29.64 -40.99 26.44
CA GLN A 880 -29.41 -39.71 25.78
C GLN A 880 -30.40 -38.61 26.20
N TYR A 881 -31.63 -39.00 26.55
CA TYR A 881 -32.67 -38.08 27.02
C TYR A 881 -32.70 -37.88 28.54
N THR A 882 -31.98 -38.69 29.34
CA THR A 882 -32.09 -38.69 30.81
C THR A 882 -30.82 -38.40 31.60
N ARG A 883 -29.64 -38.17 30.99
CA ARG A 883 -28.42 -37.80 31.74
C ARG A 883 -28.52 -36.41 32.39
N ARG A 884 -28.88 -36.37 33.68
CA ARG A 884 -28.58 -35.23 34.57
C ARG A 884 -27.15 -35.40 35.09
N VAL A 885 -26.24 -34.52 34.66
CA VAL A 885 -24.88 -34.43 35.23
C VAL A 885 -24.98 -33.66 36.56
N GLU A 886 -24.34 -34.17 37.62
CA GLU A 886 -24.35 -33.52 38.93
C GLU A 886 -23.69 -32.13 38.83
N GLN A 887 -24.44 -31.09 39.22
CA GLN A 887 -24.00 -29.71 39.10
C GLN A 887 -23.05 -29.35 40.26
N PRO A 888 -21.99 -28.57 40.02
CA PRO A 888 -21.09 -28.13 41.07
C PRO A 888 -21.82 -27.21 42.06
N SER A 889 -21.60 -27.41 43.36
CA SER A 889 -22.19 -26.61 44.43
C SER A 889 -21.19 -26.39 45.57
N GLU A 890 -21.16 -25.18 46.15
CA GLU A 890 -20.25 -24.81 47.24
C GLU A 890 -20.82 -23.60 47.99
N SER A 891 -21.17 -23.79 49.26
CA SER A 891 -21.74 -22.75 50.12
C SER A 891 -20.68 -21.87 50.80
N VAL A 892 -21.05 -20.64 51.12
CA VAL A 892 -20.18 -19.69 51.82
C VAL A 892 -20.30 -19.90 53.34
N ARG A 893 -19.33 -20.58 53.96
CA ARG A 893 -19.36 -20.90 55.40
C ARG A 893 -19.27 -19.70 56.37
N ASN A 894 -18.66 -18.59 55.95
CA ASN A 894 -18.56 -17.36 56.75
C ASN A 894 -18.57 -16.12 55.82
N PRO A 895 -19.76 -15.58 55.50
CA PRO A 895 -19.94 -14.49 54.55
C PRO A 895 -19.17 -13.22 54.92
N GLU A 896 -19.19 -12.80 56.20
CA GLU A 896 -18.53 -11.56 56.63
C GLU A 896 -17.01 -11.60 56.44
N ARG A 897 -16.37 -12.70 56.88
CA ARG A 897 -14.91 -12.89 56.73
C ARG A 897 -14.51 -13.00 55.26
N ARG A 898 -15.34 -13.65 54.43
CA ARG A 898 -15.08 -13.77 52.99
C ARG A 898 -15.23 -12.42 52.29
N ARG A 899 -16.28 -11.65 52.62
CA ARG A 899 -16.53 -10.29 52.10
C ARG A 899 -15.34 -9.38 52.37
N LYS A 900 -14.80 -9.38 53.61
CA LYS A 900 -13.60 -8.60 53.95
C LYS A 900 -12.40 -8.94 53.05
N ARG A 901 -12.12 -10.24 52.84
CA ARG A 901 -11.02 -10.69 51.96
C ARG A 901 -11.24 -10.34 50.49
N VAL A 902 -12.48 -10.40 50.00
CA VAL A 902 -12.83 -10.03 48.62
C VAL A 902 -12.70 -8.51 48.42
N LEU A 903 -13.10 -7.71 49.41
CA LEU A 903 -12.91 -6.26 49.39
C LEU A 903 -11.43 -5.86 49.45
N GLU A 904 -10.61 -6.49 50.31
CA GLU A 904 -9.15 -6.29 50.33
C GLU A 904 -8.50 -6.61 48.97
N ARG A 905 -8.97 -7.65 48.26
CA ARG A 905 -8.48 -7.99 46.91
C ARG A 905 -8.95 -7.00 45.85
N ARG A 906 -10.19 -6.52 45.97
CA ARG A 906 -10.76 -5.49 45.08
C ARG A 906 -9.93 -4.22 45.12
N GLU A 907 -9.53 -3.75 46.30
CA GLU A 907 -8.67 -2.57 46.44
C GLU A 907 -7.29 -2.73 45.78
N ASN A 908 -6.74 -3.94 45.80
CA ASN A 908 -5.44 -4.27 45.22
C ASN A 908 -5.50 -4.72 43.74
N ALA A 909 -6.67 -4.65 43.08
CA ALA A 909 -6.83 -5.14 41.71
C ALA A 909 -6.18 -4.18 40.67
N PRO A 910 -5.51 -4.71 39.63
CA PRO A 910 -4.84 -3.88 38.63
C PRO A 910 -5.84 -3.07 37.80
N THR A 911 -5.50 -1.80 37.53
CA THR A 911 -6.30 -0.84 36.76
C THR A 911 -6.32 -1.17 35.26
N LYS A 912 -7.43 -0.84 34.59
CA LYS A 912 -7.54 -0.97 33.13
C LYS A 912 -6.97 0.27 32.44
N GLU A 913 -5.80 0.15 31.83
CA GLU A 913 -5.30 1.14 30.87
C GLU A 913 -5.68 0.74 29.43
N SER A 914 -6.36 1.65 28.70
CA SER A 914 -6.68 1.49 27.28
C SER A 914 -5.78 2.38 26.43
N VAL A 915 -4.83 1.78 25.71
CA VAL A 915 -4.08 2.45 24.63
C VAL A 915 -4.65 2.00 23.29
N SER A 916 -5.04 2.94 22.42
CA SER A 916 -5.46 2.63 21.05
C SER A 916 -4.23 2.26 20.20
N ARG A 917 -4.10 0.98 19.85
CA ARG A 917 -3.21 0.50 18.79
C ARG A 917 -3.92 -0.60 18.00
N GLU A 918 -3.79 -0.54 16.68
CA GLU A 918 -4.26 -1.57 15.77
C GLU A 918 -3.42 -2.84 15.95
N ARG A 919 -4.13 -3.96 16.25
CA ARG A 919 -3.65 -5.33 16.58
C ARG A 919 -3.11 -5.51 18.00
N ALA A 920 -3.96 -6.15 18.80
CA ALA A 920 -3.91 -6.23 20.25
C ALA A 920 -3.10 -7.41 20.81
N ILE A 921 -2.21 -7.12 21.76
CA ILE A 921 -2.00 -7.92 22.97
C ILE A 921 -1.90 -6.91 24.13
N GLN A 922 -2.91 -6.87 25.01
CA GLN A 922 -2.91 -6.02 26.20
C GLN A 922 -1.84 -6.53 27.20
N PRO A 923 -0.79 -5.75 27.52
CA PRO A 923 0.16 -6.13 28.57
C PRO A 923 -0.57 -6.05 29.92
N GLY A 924 -0.75 -7.20 30.59
CA GLY A 924 -1.44 -7.31 31.89
C GLY A 924 -2.56 -8.35 31.94
N VAL A 925 -3.11 -8.77 30.80
CA VAL A 925 -4.25 -9.72 30.74
C VAL A 925 -3.83 -11.18 30.96
N SER A 926 -2.58 -11.55 30.63
CA SER A 926 -2.11 -12.93 30.69
C SER A 926 -2.13 -13.54 32.10
N SER A 927 -1.78 -12.78 33.14
CA SER A 927 -1.75 -13.27 34.53
C SER A 927 -3.16 -13.42 35.11
N VAL A 928 -4.02 -12.41 34.92
CA VAL A 928 -5.41 -12.43 35.42
C VAL A 928 -6.25 -13.53 34.73
N VAL A 929 -6.04 -13.79 33.44
CA VAL A 929 -6.73 -14.90 32.74
C VAL A 929 -6.26 -16.26 33.24
N ALA A 930 -4.96 -16.42 33.54
CA ALA A 930 -4.43 -17.65 34.10
C ALA A 930 -5.00 -17.92 35.50
N GLU A 931 -5.06 -16.89 36.35
CA GLU A 931 -5.66 -16.95 37.69
C GLU A 931 -7.15 -17.27 37.62
N ALA A 932 -7.90 -16.61 36.73
CA ALA A 932 -9.32 -16.90 36.51
C ALA A 932 -9.55 -18.34 36.02
N LYS A 933 -8.70 -18.85 35.11
CA LYS A 933 -8.83 -20.24 34.63
C LYS A 933 -8.56 -21.24 35.75
N ALA A 934 -7.64 -20.96 36.67
CA ALA A 934 -7.40 -21.80 37.84
C ALA A 934 -8.59 -21.75 38.82
N TYR A 935 -9.08 -20.54 39.14
CA TYR A 935 -10.24 -20.32 39.99
C TYR A 935 -11.49 -21.03 39.46
N LEU A 936 -11.86 -20.77 38.21
CA LEU A 936 -13.05 -21.35 37.58
C LEU A 936 -12.97 -22.87 37.46
N ARG A 937 -11.79 -23.41 37.13
CA ARG A 937 -11.61 -24.87 37.09
C ARG A 937 -11.84 -25.51 38.46
N ALA A 938 -11.36 -24.87 39.53
CA ALA A 938 -11.60 -25.38 40.89
C ALA A 938 -13.08 -25.33 41.27
N LYS A 939 -13.82 -24.30 40.83
CA LYS A 939 -15.23 -24.09 41.20
C LYS A 939 -16.22 -24.92 40.39
N TYR A 940 -15.97 -25.13 39.11
CA TYR A 940 -16.92 -25.78 38.20
C TYR A 940 -16.60 -27.22 37.85
N THR A 941 -15.60 -27.81 38.52
CA THR A 941 -15.36 -29.25 38.47
C THR A 941 -16.22 -29.93 39.53
N ASN A 942 -17.10 -30.86 39.12
CA ASN A 942 -17.94 -31.61 40.05
C ASN A 942 -17.15 -32.73 40.79
N SER A 943 -17.83 -33.41 41.71
CA SER A 943 -17.39 -34.60 42.45
C SER A 943 -16.74 -35.67 41.54
N ASP A 944 -17.32 -35.88 40.36
CA ASP A 944 -16.88 -36.84 39.34
C ASP A 944 -15.70 -36.35 38.47
N LYS A 945 -15.07 -35.22 38.85
CA LYS A 945 -13.96 -34.59 38.12
C LYS A 945 -14.33 -34.16 36.69
N GLN A 946 -15.60 -33.87 36.45
CA GLN A 946 -16.10 -33.31 35.20
C GLN A 946 -16.19 -31.79 35.32
N LEU A 947 -15.58 -31.08 34.37
CA LEU A 947 -15.71 -29.62 34.31
C LEU A 947 -17.01 -29.27 33.57
N ILE A 948 -17.89 -28.52 34.22
CA ILE A 948 -19.24 -28.23 33.71
C ILE A 948 -19.32 -26.82 33.12
N CYS A 949 -19.98 -26.69 31.96
CA CYS A 949 -20.25 -25.40 31.33
C CYS A 949 -21.37 -24.67 32.09
N GLN A 950 -21.12 -23.42 32.48
CA GLN A 950 -22.10 -22.61 33.22
C GLN A 950 -23.39 -22.33 32.44
N CYS A 951 -23.38 -22.42 31.11
CA CYS A 951 -24.50 -22.04 30.25
C CYS A 951 -25.34 -23.21 29.76
N CYS A 952 -24.71 -24.29 29.29
CA CYS A 952 -25.44 -25.47 28.80
C CYS A 952 -25.54 -26.62 29.82
N HIS A 953 -24.89 -26.47 30.99
CA HIS A 953 -24.89 -27.43 32.12
C HIS A 953 -24.33 -28.82 31.76
N ALA A 954 -23.74 -28.96 30.57
CA ALA A 954 -23.07 -30.17 30.11
C ALA A 954 -21.58 -30.17 30.50
N GLU A 955 -20.99 -31.35 30.57
CA GLU A 955 -19.54 -31.52 30.64
C GLU A 955 -18.84 -30.85 29.44
N MET A 956 -17.68 -30.23 29.67
CA MET A 956 -16.89 -29.61 28.61
C MET A 956 -16.53 -30.63 27.51
N PRO A 957 -16.65 -30.26 26.23
CA PRO A 957 -16.74 -31.23 25.13
C PRO A 957 -15.44 -31.98 24.82
N PHE A 958 -14.27 -31.48 25.25
CA PHE A 958 -12.99 -32.13 25.01
C PHE A 958 -11.91 -31.68 26.02
N LYS A 959 -10.82 -32.46 26.08
CA LYS A 959 -9.65 -32.22 26.94
C LYS A 959 -8.42 -31.89 26.09
N ILE A 960 -7.62 -30.92 26.51
CA ILE A 960 -6.29 -30.61 25.95
C ILE A 960 -5.24 -30.93 27.02
N VAL A 961 -4.24 -31.75 26.69
CA VAL A 961 -3.16 -32.16 27.60
C VAL A 961 -3.71 -32.64 28.96
N LYS A 962 -4.71 -33.53 28.91
CA LYS A 962 -5.43 -34.15 30.05
C LYS A 962 -6.33 -33.24 30.91
N ALA A 963 -6.49 -31.96 30.59
CA ALA A 963 -7.43 -31.06 31.28
C ALA A 963 -8.58 -30.63 30.36
N HIS A 964 -9.80 -30.49 30.88
CA HIS A 964 -10.93 -29.95 30.11
C HIS A 964 -10.62 -28.55 29.58
N TYR A 965 -10.91 -28.34 28.29
CA TYR A 965 -10.80 -27.05 27.65
C TYR A 965 -12.07 -26.22 27.87
N PHE A 966 -11.89 -24.94 28.20
CA PHE A 966 -12.97 -23.97 28.30
C PHE A 966 -12.45 -22.54 28.08
N GLU A 967 -13.36 -21.65 27.72
CA GLU A 967 -13.10 -20.23 27.57
C GLU A 967 -13.49 -19.48 28.84
N ALA A 968 -12.58 -18.63 29.33
CA ALA A 968 -12.80 -17.78 30.51
C ALA A 968 -13.29 -16.39 30.08
N ILE A 969 -14.61 -16.27 29.85
CA ILE A 969 -15.25 -15.09 29.25
C ILE A 969 -15.65 -14.07 30.31
N GLN A 970 -15.44 -12.77 30.09
CA GLN A 970 -15.86 -11.75 31.04
C GLN A 970 -17.40 -11.73 31.19
N CYS A 971 -17.90 -11.77 32.44
CA CYS A 971 -19.34 -11.82 32.71
C CYS A 971 -20.01 -10.46 32.43
N VAL A 972 -19.53 -9.39 33.08
CA VAL A 972 -20.02 -8.02 32.91
C VAL A 972 -18.91 -7.12 32.35
N ARG A 973 -19.17 -6.42 31.25
CA ARG A 973 -18.22 -5.46 30.64
C ARG A 973 -18.28 -4.11 31.37
N GLY A 974 -17.20 -3.32 31.33
CA GLY A 974 -17.20 -1.93 31.84
C GLY A 974 -16.72 -1.67 33.28
N LEU A 975 -16.20 -2.65 34.02
CA LEU A 975 -15.55 -2.40 35.33
C LEU A 975 -14.17 -1.72 35.18
N ASP A 976 -13.78 -0.84 36.09
CA ASP A 976 -12.52 -0.05 36.05
C ASP A 976 -11.25 -0.88 36.30
N GLN A 977 -11.39 -2.02 36.99
CA GLN A 977 -10.29 -2.93 37.36
C GLN A 977 -10.50 -4.33 36.76
N HIS A 978 -9.40 -5.09 36.65
CA HIS A 978 -9.44 -6.49 36.21
C HIS A 978 -9.67 -7.42 37.41
N HIS A 979 -10.91 -7.89 37.60
CA HIS A 979 -11.26 -8.91 38.59
C HIS A 979 -11.34 -10.29 37.93
N PHE A 980 -10.63 -11.29 38.47
CA PHE A 980 -10.67 -12.65 37.93
C PHE A 980 -12.01 -13.34 38.22
N GLU A 981 -12.72 -12.89 39.26
CA GLU A 981 -14.06 -13.34 39.65
C GLU A 981 -15.15 -12.85 38.66
N ASN A 982 -14.86 -11.83 37.83
CA ASN A 982 -15.79 -11.39 36.78
C ASN A 982 -15.61 -12.19 35.47
N ARG A 983 -15.50 -13.52 35.56
CA ARG A 983 -15.34 -14.41 34.40
C ARG A 983 -16.20 -15.67 34.51
N LEU A 984 -16.58 -16.23 33.36
CA LEU A 984 -17.42 -17.40 33.20
C LEU A 984 -16.63 -18.55 32.56
N ALA A 985 -16.88 -19.78 33.01
CA ALA A 985 -16.40 -21.02 32.41
C ALA A 985 -17.39 -21.54 31.38
N LEU A 986 -17.13 -21.29 30.09
CA LEU A 986 -18.01 -21.66 28.99
C LEU A 986 -17.32 -22.63 28.02
N CYS A 987 -18.09 -23.59 27.47
CA CYS A 987 -17.63 -24.39 26.35
C CYS A 987 -17.45 -23.49 25.11
N PRO A 988 -16.66 -23.89 24.09
CA PRO A 988 -16.38 -23.03 22.93
C PRO A 988 -17.63 -22.47 22.24
N THR A 989 -18.68 -23.29 22.14
CA THR A 989 -19.96 -22.90 21.54
C THR A 989 -20.68 -21.85 22.39
N CYS A 990 -20.86 -22.11 23.70
CA CYS A 990 -21.50 -21.15 24.61
C CYS A 990 -20.70 -19.86 24.75
N ALA A 991 -19.37 -19.94 24.74
CA ALA A 991 -18.48 -18.80 24.78
C ALA A 991 -18.67 -17.88 23.56
N ALA A 992 -18.66 -18.47 22.36
CA ALA A 992 -18.90 -17.72 21.12
C ALA A 992 -20.30 -17.08 21.10
N MET A 993 -21.34 -17.82 21.53
CA MET A 993 -22.69 -17.27 21.67
C MET A 993 -22.73 -16.11 22.66
N TYR A 994 -22.05 -16.22 23.80
CA TYR A 994 -22.01 -15.19 24.83
C TYR A 994 -21.24 -13.93 24.42
N GLN A 995 -20.15 -14.07 23.65
CA GLN A 995 -19.35 -12.93 23.19
C GLN A 995 -20.01 -12.19 22.03
N HIS A 996 -20.55 -12.92 21.05
CA HIS A 996 -20.94 -12.38 19.74
C HIS A 996 -22.45 -12.34 19.49
N ALA A 997 -23.26 -13.07 20.26
CA ALA A 997 -24.69 -13.22 20.03
C ALA A 997 -25.52 -13.14 21.33
N ARG A 998 -25.03 -12.41 22.33
CA ARG A 998 -25.76 -12.15 23.59
C ARG A 998 -26.71 -10.98 23.41
N GLU A 999 -28.00 -11.22 23.64
CA GLU A 999 -29.07 -10.22 23.59
C GLU A 999 -29.29 -9.55 24.95
N THR A 1000 -29.04 -10.27 26.05
CA THR A 1000 -29.08 -9.69 27.41
C THR A 1000 -27.91 -8.72 27.60
N ASP A 1001 -28.22 -7.46 27.91
CA ASP A 1001 -27.19 -6.44 28.12
C ASP A 1001 -26.45 -6.59 29.46
N ASP A 1002 -25.32 -5.89 29.62
CA ASP A 1002 -24.50 -5.95 30.84
C ASP A 1002 -25.23 -5.40 32.08
N LYS A 1003 -26.16 -4.45 31.93
CA LYS A 1003 -26.90 -3.84 33.04
C LYS A 1003 -27.94 -4.80 33.60
N ALA A 1004 -28.63 -5.53 32.74
CA ALA A 1004 -29.58 -6.57 33.12
C ALA A 1004 -28.86 -7.72 33.87
N ILE A 1005 -27.71 -8.17 33.37
CA ILE A 1005 -26.90 -9.20 34.04
C ILE A 1005 -26.40 -8.71 35.40
N GLN A 1006 -25.91 -7.48 35.48
CA GLN A 1006 -25.47 -6.89 36.74
C GLN A 1006 -26.64 -6.76 37.75
N HIS A 1007 -27.80 -6.30 37.28
CA HIS A 1007 -29.01 -6.21 38.09
C HIS A 1007 -29.43 -7.58 38.62
N ASP A 1008 -29.48 -8.60 37.76
CA ASP A 1008 -29.86 -9.96 38.13
C ASP A 1008 -28.88 -10.58 39.13
N ILE A 1009 -27.59 -10.27 39.06
CA ILE A 1009 -26.59 -10.75 40.04
C ILE A 1009 -26.76 -10.06 41.41
N LEU A 1010 -27.01 -8.74 41.42
CA LEU A 1010 -27.10 -7.95 42.66
C LEU A 1010 -28.43 -8.14 43.40
N HIS A 1011 -29.52 -8.30 42.67
CA HIS A 1011 -30.88 -8.33 43.19
C HIS A 1011 -31.52 -9.72 43.15
N LEU A 1012 -30.73 -10.78 42.92
CA LEU A 1012 -31.22 -12.15 43.04
C LEU A 1012 -31.66 -12.42 44.49
N ASP A 1013 -32.90 -12.88 44.67
CA ASP A 1013 -33.47 -13.26 45.96
C ASP A 1013 -32.92 -14.62 46.41
N ALA A 1014 -31.63 -14.65 46.71
CA ALA A 1014 -30.90 -15.81 47.21
C ALA A 1014 -30.09 -15.43 48.45
N ASP A 1015 -30.05 -16.33 49.43
CA ASP A 1015 -29.21 -16.18 50.62
C ASP A 1015 -27.73 -16.17 50.21
N ASP A 1016 -26.92 -15.29 50.82
CA ASP A 1016 -25.47 -15.25 50.66
C ASP A 1016 -24.80 -16.60 51.03
N THR A 1017 -25.52 -17.50 51.72
CA THR A 1017 -25.08 -18.87 52.03
C THR A 1017 -25.51 -19.94 51.00
N ALA A 1018 -26.26 -19.57 49.95
CA ALA A 1018 -26.73 -20.50 48.92
C ALA A 1018 -25.57 -21.29 48.29
N SER A 1019 -25.80 -22.56 47.99
CA SER A 1019 -24.79 -23.46 47.41
C SER A 1019 -24.56 -23.23 45.92
N SER A 1020 -25.58 -22.74 45.21
CA SER A 1020 -25.56 -22.33 43.80
C SER A 1020 -26.77 -21.45 43.49
N VAL A 1021 -26.66 -20.60 42.47
CA VAL A 1021 -27.75 -19.75 41.96
C VAL A 1021 -27.77 -19.73 40.44
N GLU A 1022 -28.90 -19.38 39.83
CA GLU A 1022 -29.05 -19.27 38.37
C GLU A 1022 -29.57 -17.90 37.97
N ILE A 1023 -29.04 -17.34 36.87
CA ILE A 1023 -29.58 -16.14 36.22
C ILE A 1023 -29.91 -16.44 34.76
N SER A 1024 -30.93 -15.77 34.20
CA SER A 1024 -31.36 -16.01 32.83
C SER A 1024 -30.62 -15.11 31.85
N VAL A 1025 -30.15 -15.68 30.74
CA VAL A 1025 -29.52 -14.95 29.64
C VAL A 1025 -30.06 -15.41 28.30
N LYS A 1026 -30.28 -14.46 27.39
CA LYS A 1026 -30.74 -14.75 26.04
C LYS A 1026 -29.56 -14.70 25.08
N LEU A 1027 -29.24 -15.85 24.49
CA LEU A 1027 -28.12 -16.04 23.56
C LEU A 1027 -28.66 -16.60 22.24
N ALA A 1028 -28.32 -15.95 21.12
CA ALA A 1028 -28.68 -16.39 19.77
C ALA A 1028 -30.18 -16.75 19.61
N GLY A 1029 -31.08 -15.94 20.16
CA GLY A 1029 -32.53 -16.14 20.11
C GLY A 1029 -33.10 -17.19 21.07
N ARG A 1030 -32.27 -17.81 21.94
CA ARG A 1030 -32.71 -18.82 22.93
C ARG A 1030 -32.41 -18.37 24.35
N GLU A 1031 -33.27 -18.73 25.29
CA GLU A 1031 -33.02 -18.52 26.72
C GLU A 1031 -32.15 -19.64 27.29
N PHE A 1032 -31.13 -19.23 28.04
CA PHE A 1032 -30.23 -20.10 28.80
C PHE A 1032 -30.20 -19.64 30.25
N LYS A 1033 -29.86 -20.56 31.17
CA LYS A 1033 -29.63 -20.23 32.58
C LYS A 1033 -28.14 -20.35 32.90
N LEU A 1034 -27.51 -19.25 33.29
CA LEU A 1034 -26.15 -19.28 33.79
C LEU A 1034 -26.14 -19.73 35.24
N LEU A 1035 -25.53 -20.89 35.48
CA LEU A 1035 -25.33 -21.43 36.83
C LEU A 1035 -24.08 -20.81 37.45
N PHE A 1036 -24.24 -20.28 38.66
CA PHE A 1036 -23.16 -19.82 39.53
C PHE A 1036 -23.08 -20.69 40.78
N VAL A 1037 -21.88 -21.14 41.12
CA VAL A 1037 -21.64 -21.75 42.43
C VAL A 1037 -21.72 -20.65 43.50
N GLY A 1038 -22.27 -20.95 44.66
CA GLY A 1038 -22.53 -19.98 45.74
C GLY A 1038 -21.36 -19.07 46.07
N THR A 1039 -20.17 -19.65 46.24
CA THR A 1039 -18.95 -18.86 46.48
C THR A 1039 -18.56 -17.94 45.32
N HIS A 1040 -18.76 -18.34 44.07
CA HIS A 1040 -18.46 -17.51 42.91
C HIS A 1040 -19.48 -16.38 42.73
N TRP A 1041 -20.76 -16.67 42.92
CA TRP A 1041 -21.79 -15.65 42.93
C TRP A 1041 -21.56 -14.62 44.03
N PHE A 1042 -21.23 -15.06 45.25
CA PHE A 1042 -20.95 -14.18 46.37
C PHE A 1042 -19.74 -13.26 46.12
N ASP A 1043 -18.65 -13.81 45.57
CA ASP A 1043 -17.45 -13.04 45.23
C ASP A 1043 -17.77 -11.99 44.16
N LEU A 1044 -18.49 -12.39 43.10
CA LEU A 1044 -18.90 -11.50 42.02
C LEU A 1044 -19.89 -10.41 42.49
N LYS A 1045 -20.89 -10.79 43.30
CA LYS A 1045 -21.85 -9.86 43.94
C LYS A 1045 -21.13 -8.82 44.80
N THR A 1046 -20.13 -9.23 45.58
CA THR A 1046 -19.32 -8.33 46.43
C THR A 1046 -18.49 -7.33 45.61
N ILE A 1047 -18.00 -7.75 44.45
CA ILE A 1047 -17.25 -6.86 43.54
C ILE A 1047 -18.18 -5.87 42.85
N LEU A 1048 -19.38 -6.32 42.46
CA LEU A 1048 -20.37 -5.51 41.76
C LEU A 1048 -21.17 -4.59 42.70
N SER A 1049 -21.25 -4.89 44.00
CA SER A 1049 -21.86 -4.01 45.01
C SER A 1049 -20.93 -2.82 45.26
N LYS A 1050 -21.21 -1.71 44.58
CA LYS A 1050 -20.72 -0.36 44.93
C LYS A 1050 -21.73 0.29 45.87
#